data_AF-A0A6G3UPH2-F1
#
_entry.id   AF-A0A6G3UPH2-F1
#
_cell.length_a   1.000
_cell.length_b   1.000
_cell.length_c   1.000
_cell.angle_alpha   90.00
_cell.angle_beta   90.00
_cell.angle_gamma   90.00
#
_symmetry.space_group_name_H-M   'P 1'
#
loop_
_entity.id
_entity.type
_entity.pdbx_description
1 polymer ?
#
loop_
_entity_poly.entity_id
_entity_poly.type
_entity_poly.pdbx_seq_one_letter_code
_entity_poly.pdbx_strand_id
1 'polypeptide(L)'
;MEFQLLGPVGVTHDGRQVSLGSPKQRCVLAAFLLAPGIALSTDRLIRCVWGDSPPPTARGTLQSYLARLRGALSPQGDDAVAIQRRAGGYLLTASAADIDLHRFRSLTAQARDADGDAEAERILDEALGLWHGDPLAGIAGDWAEAVRAGLEQERLAALLDRIDHRLATGGPAGLTEQVRGLAAEHPWDERLAAQLMTVLFRSGRQAEALAHYEAFRRSLAQEFGVDPGAALRHLHEAILRDAPELGGAPARPGGPPQDTPDGTPGDWAVQCQLPFAVPGFVGRDGAIRELETLFTAAAQGETTAPVVITGTPGVGKTALAVHLGHRLRQAFPDGQWYVRLLGAGDRPRDPSEVLAALLQASGLDAATIPEPLEDRAAVFRGRLTGRRVLIVLDDAADAEQVRPLLPGTAGAAVLVTSRFELRGLGVSHAAHAVRLQVLDREEAHTLLSGVLGEGRVAAEPEASRRLAEQCARLPLALRIAAANLAARPGRSLEAYATDLDSDGRLAKLSIAGDRRAAVRTAFDDSLAFLDPSAVRLFALLGLHPGPDFGAEAAAALLGDEPAVAEELLDVLADASLLQRSAADRFLFHDLLRLYAAEHAAAQPAHEEAWQRLCDWYLATAEAATAFEYTGVAQLPRERAASGRFADRKQALGWLDQELANLVAVVGRAAATGPRHIAWQLADQLRMYVYYRHHRVEWKAMATAGLRAAEAADDPLARAAMLQSLGVLGHHTEDQGRNLDHFLGALEGYRTAGFVPGQASAMSNLAVYYGRRGQMRQAGEWQERGVELLRGLDRPVLLGIALNVVSLIHSYLGESERAVERASEAIELSRRHGQPMGTISPLVNRAIAHHGRGDYEAALADGTLALRLSREHRKRRNEADAQEILARVHRDTGRLDLARPPAERALAFARETADPTALSDCLINLGEVSRLGGELTQAAAYLEEALEITGRSGFRHQEAEARTGLARVRYAEGDAEAAAELAEAALADAGELGLRPVADRARTVLAAARGAE
;
A
#
# COMPACT_ATOMS: atom_id res chain seq x y z
N MET A 1 -6.55 29.15 -54.21
CA MET A 1 -5.24 29.68 -53.72
C MET A 1 -4.43 28.51 -53.22
N GLU A 2 -3.12 28.43 -53.47
CA GLU A 2 -2.26 27.35 -52.99
C GLU A 2 -1.25 27.90 -51.96
N PHE A 3 -0.97 27.11 -50.92
CA PHE A 3 -0.09 27.47 -49.80
C PHE A 3 1.13 26.56 -49.75
N GLN A 4 2.30 27.17 -49.54
CA GLN A 4 3.58 26.49 -49.50
C GLN A 4 4.21 26.59 -48.10
N LEU A 5 4.50 25.44 -47.49
CA LEU A 5 5.22 25.27 -46.22
C LEU A 5 6.43 24.33 -46.36
N LEU A 6 6.43 23.42 -47.35
CA LEU A 6 7.49 22.45 -47.64
C LEU A 6 8.61 23.09 -48.50
N GLY A 7 9.00 24.30 -48.12
CA GLY A 7 9.94 25.17 -48.80
C GLY A 7 9.84 26.59 -48.23
N PRO A 8 10.21 27.63 -48.99
CA PRO A 8 9.97 29.02 -48.60
C PRO A 8 8.47 29.29 -48.39
N VAL A 9 8.09 29.85 -47.24
CA VAL A 9 6.66 30.10 -46.94
C VAL A 9 6.06 31.09 -47.95
N GLY A 10 5.08 30.61 -48.72
CA GLY A 10 4.55 31.29 -49.89
C GLY A 10 3.07 31.01 -50.12
N VAL A 11 2.44 31.88 -50.91
CA VAL A 11 1.05 31.73 -51.38
C VAL A 11 1.00 32.07 -52.86
N THR A 12 0.40 31.19 -53.65
CA THR A 12 0.14 31.40 -55.08
C THR A 12 -1.36 31.51 -55.34
N HIS A 13 -1.75 32.47 -56.16
CA HIS A 13 -3.12 32.66 -56.63
C HIS A 13 -3.10 32.80 -58.14
N ASP A 14 -3.83 31.93 -58.85
CA ASP A 14 -3.82 31.83 -60.33
C ASP A 14 -2.39 31.81 -60.93
N GLY A 15 -1.48 31.06 -60.29
CA GLY A 15 -0.08 30.96 -60.70
C GLY A 15 0.80 32.19 -60.40
N ARG A 16 0.28 33.22 -59.72
CA ARG A 16 1.05 34.41 -59.30
C ARG A 16 1.34 34.41 -57.79
N GLN A 17 2.56 34.76 -57.42
CA GLN A 17 2.99 34.85 -56.01
C GLN A 17 2.35 36.05 -55.30
N VAL A 18 1.79 35.81 -54.11
CA VAL A 18 1.20 36.83 -53.24
C VAL A 18 2.25 37.36 -52.27
N SER A 19 2.34 38.68 -52.09
CA SER A 19 3.30 39.29 -51.16
C SER A 19 2.85 39.16 -49.71
N LEU A 20 3.54 38.32 -48.93
CA LEU A 20 3.20 37.98 -47.53
C LEU A 20 3.92 38.84 -46.48
N GLY A 21 4.74 39.81 -46.90
CA GLY A 21 5.45 40.71 -46.00
C GLY A 21 6.66 40.08 -45.30
N SER A 22 6.92 40.49 -44.05
CA SER A 22 8.15 40.14 -43.33
C SER A 22 8.21 38.67 -42.88
N PRO A 23 9.40 38.12 -42.54
CA PRO A 23 9.54 36.77 -41.97
C PRO A 23 8.62 36.48 -40.78
N LYS A 24 8.44 37.46 -39.87
CA LYS A 24 7.54 37.32 -38.72
C LYS A 24 6.06 37.29 -39.12
N GLN A 25 5.68 37.99 -40.17
CA GLN A 25 4.32 37.91 -40.73
C GLN A 25 4.08 36.55 -41.40
N ARG A 26 5.07 36.04 -42.15
CA ARG A 26 5.02 34.67 -42.71
C ARG A 26 4.97 33.59 -41.64
N CYS A 27 5.65 33.78 -40.50
CA CYS A 27 5.58 32.90 -39.34
C CYS A 27 4.16 32.78 -38.76
N VAL A 28 3.42 33.90 -38.65
CA VAL A 28 2.01 33.87 -38.24
C VAL A 28 1.16 33.05 -39.20
N LEU A 29 1.37 33.20 -40.51
CA LEU A 29 0.64 32.43 -41.52
C LEU A 29 0.99 30.93 -41.44
N ALA A 30 2.27 30.58 -41.33
CA ALA A 30 2.72 29.20 -41.18
C ALA A 30 2.10 28.52 -39.94
N ALA A 31 2.00 29.23 -38.82
CA ALA A 31 1.35 28.72 -37.61
C ALA A 31 -0.12 28.34 -37.84
N PHE A 32 -0.86 29.13 -38.64
CA PHE A 32 -2.23 28.79 -39.02
C PHE A 32 -2.31 27.60 -39.98
N LEU A 33 -1.44 27.55 -40.99
CA LEU A 33 -1.47 26.52 -42.04
C LEU A 33 -1.05 25.13 -41.53
N LEU A 34 -0.29 25.05 -40.43
CA LEU A 34 0.00 23.79 -39.73
C LEU A 34 -1.26 23.14 -39.12
N ALA A 35 -2.28 23.95 -38.81
CA ALA A 35 -3.50 23.54 -38.13
C ALA A 35 -4.73 24.28 -38.71
N PRO A 36 -5.07 24.07 -40.00
CA PRO A 36 -6.14 24.81 -40.67
C PRO A 36 -7.48 24.53 -39.97
N GLY A 37 -8.32 25.56 -39.86
CA GLY A 37 -9.61 25.48 -39.18
C GLY A 37 -9.56 25.48 -37.64
N ILE A 38 -8.38 25.42 -37.02
CA ILE A 38 -8.22 25.45 -35.56
C ILE A 38 -8.00 26.88 -35.06
N ALA A 39 -8.69 27.26 -33.98
CA ALA A 39 -8.50 28.57 -33.34
C ALA A 39 -7.20 28.60 -32.51
N LEU A 40 -6.28 29.50 -32.89
CA LEU A 40 -5.05 29.80 -32.17
C LEU A 40 -5.22 31.07 -31.32
N SER A 41 -4.91 30.96 -30.02
CA SER A 41 -4.95 32.10 -29.11
C SER A 41 -3.89 33.15 -29.46
N THR A 42 -4.13 34.39 -29.06
CA THR A 42 -3.17 35.50 -29.23
C THR A 42 -1.81 35.15 -28.61
N ASP A 43 -1.79 34.57 -27.41
CA ASP A 43 -0.54 34.23 -26.71
C ASP A 43 0.21 33.09 -27.41
N ARG A 44 -0.50 32.12 -28.01
CA ARG A 44 0.12 31.05 -28.82
C ARG A 44 0.77 31.60 -30.08
N LEU A 45 0.10 32.50 -30.79
CA LEU A 45 0.65 33.17 -31.98
C LEU A 45 1.86 34.04 -31.60
N ILE A 46 1.83 34.71 -30.45
CA ILE A 46 2.99 35.47 -29.94
C ILE A 46 4.17 34.53 -29.67
N ARG A 47 3.94 33.41 -29.00
CA ARG A 47 5.00 32.43 -28.71
C ARG A 47 5.63 31.85 -29.97
N CYS A 48 4.85 31.60 -31.02
CA CYS A 48 5.38 31.09 -32.30
C CYS A 48 6.35 32.09 -32.97
N VAL A 49 6.08 33.40 -32.85
CA VAL A 49 6.84 34.44 -33.54
C VAL A 49 8.02 34.98 -32.71
N TRP A 50 7.89 35.01 -31.39
CA TRP A 50 8.87 35.64 -30.49
C TRP A 50 9.41 34.72 -29.38
N GLY A 51 8.98 33.47 -29.30
CA GLY A 51 9.41 32.53 -28.25
C GLY A 51 8.96 32.98 -26.85
N ASP A 52 9.77 32.65 -25.84
CA ASP A 52 9.48 32.95 -24.43
C ASP A 52 9.84 34.39 -24.01
N SER A 53 10.42 35.18 -24.92
CA SER A 53 10.82 36.58 -24.67
C SER A 53 10.15 37.56 -25.64
N PRO A 54 8.81 37.71 -25.62
CA PRO A 54 8.12 38.65 -26.50
C PRO A 54 8.36 40.11 -26.11
N PRO A 55 8.52 41.03 -27.09
CA PRO A 55 8.62 42.46 -26.78
C PRO A 55 7.30 42.99 -26.19
N PRO A 56 7.33 44.09 -25.40
CA PRO A 56 6.11 44.68 -24.82
C PRO A 56 5.04 45.06 -25.86
N THR A 57 5.47 45.32 -27.11
CA THR A 57 4.60 45.69 -28.25
C THR A 57 4.11 44.48 -29.06
N ALA A 58 4.37 43.23 -28.63
CA ALA A 58 4.07 42.01 -29.39
C ALA A 58 2.58 41.89 -29.76
N ARG A 59 1.67 42.20 -28.84
CA ARG A 59 0.21 42.16 -29.10
C ARG A 59 -0.21 43.14 -30.21
N GLY A 60 0.27 44.39 -30.16
CA GLY A 60 -0.03 45.40 -31.19
C GLY A 60 0.62 45.08 -32.54
N THR A 61 1.83 44.53 -32.53
CA THR A 61 2.54 44.11 -33.74
C THR A 61 1.85 42.91 -34.40
N LEU A 62 1.38 41.94 -33.61
CA LEU A 62 0.61 40.80 -34.10
C LEU A 62 -0.70 41.23 -34.77
N GLN A 63 -1.43 42.18 -34.18
CA GLN A 63 -2.64 42.74 -34.82
C GLN A 63 -2.34 43.35 -36.19
N SER A 64 -1.21 44.04 -36.33
CA SER A 64 -0.76 44.60 -37.60
C SER A 64 -0.43 43.52 -38.63
N TYR A 65 0.21 42.42 -38.22
CA TYR A 65 0.46 41.27 -39.10
C TYR A 65 -0.84 40.59 -39.54
N LEU A 66 -1.78 40.37 -38.62
CA LEU A 66 -3.10 39.78 -38.93
C LEU A 66 -3.91 40.66 -39.90
N ALA A 67 -3.87 41.98 -39.74
CA ALA A 67 -4.55 42.91 -40.65
C ALA A 67 -3.96 42.86 -42.08
N ARG A 68 -2.62 42.82 -42.20
CA ARG A 68 -1.93 42.72 -43.49
C ARG A 68 -2.16 41.37 -44.17
N LEU A 69 -2.13 40.27 -43.40
CA LEU A 69 -2.45 38.94 -43.92
C LEU A 69 -3.90 38.84 -44.39
N ARG A 70 -4.87 39.42 -43.65
CA ARG A 70 -6.26 39.51 -44.12
C ARG A 70 -6.39 40.24 -45.45
N GLY A 71 -5.67 41.35 -45.62
CA GLY A 71 -5.65 42.08 -46.89
C GLY A 71 -5.02 41.29 -48.04
N ALA A 72 -3.91 40.60 -47.76
CA ALA A 72 -3.21 39.78 -48.77
C ALA A 72 -3.97 38.52 -49.19
N LEU A 73 -4.77 37.95 -48.28
CA LEU A 73 -5.55 36.72 -48.49
C LEU A 73 -7.02 36.98 -48.82
N SER A 74 -7.42 38.23 -49.05
CA SER A 74 -8.82 38.57 -49.32
C SER A 74 -9.31 37.96 -50.64
N PRO A 75 -10.57 37.48 -50.71
CA PRO A 75 -11.07 36.72 -51.85
C PRO A 75 -11.20 37.58 -53.11
N GLN A 76 -10.69 37.09 -54.23
CA GLN A 76 -11.17 37.47 -55.57
C GLN A 76 -11.99 36.30 -56.15
N GLY A 77 -13.05 35.89 -55.44
CA GLY A 77 -13.91 34.76 -55.83
C GLY A 77 -14.63 34.10 -54.64
N ASP A 78 -15.44 33.07 -54.93
CA ASP A 78 -16.26 32.32 -53.94
C ASP A 78 -15.46 31.35 -53.06
N ASP A 79 -14.12 31.29 -53.19
CA ASP A 79 -13.28 30.42 -52.37
C ASP A 79 -12.95 31.06 -51.01
N ALA A 80 -13.50 30.49 -49.94
CA ALA A 80 -13.54 31.03 -48.58
C ALA A 80 -12.20 30.91 -47.80
N VAL A 81 -11.10 31.48 -48.30
CA VAL A 81 -9.89 31.68 -47.50
C VAL A 81 -10.04 32.92 -46.62
N ALA A 82 -10.14 32.76 -45.29
CA ALA A 82 -10.35 33.89 -44.39
C ALA A 82 -9.73 33.69 -43.00
N ILE A 83 -9.09 34.74 -42.48
CA ILE A 83 -8.65 34.81 -41.08
C ILE A 83 -9.77 35.40 -40.22
N GLN A 84 -10.49 34.55 -39.49
CA GLN A 84 -11.62 34.93 -38.65
C GLN A 84 -11.21 35.09 -37.19
N ARG A 85 -11.87 36.00 -36.47
CA ARG A 85 -11.76 36.09 -35.01
C ARG A 85 -12.93 35.28 -34.41
N ARG A 86 -12.63 34.36 -33.49
CA ARG A 86 -13.64 33.55 -32.76
C ARG A 86 -13.42 33.66 -31.25
N ALA A 87 -14.35 33.15 -30.46
CA ALA A 87 -14.13 32.98 -29.03
C ALA A 87 -12.90 32.07 -28.82
N GLY A 88 -11.88 32.58 -28.12
CA GLY A 88 -10.62 31.86 -27.88
C GLY A 88 -9.43 32.22 -28.79
N GLY A 89 -9.62 32.99 -29.87
CA GLY A 89 -8.48 33.41 -30.71
C GLY A 89 -8.79 33.74 -32.17
N TYR A 90 -7.84 33.43 -33.05
CA TYR A 90 -7.93 33.60 -34.49
C TYR A 90 -7.86 32.23 -35.18
N LEU A 91 -8.56 32.03 -36.28
CA LEU A 91 -8.41 30.85 -37.12
C LEU A 91 -8.30 31.25 -38.59
N LEU A 92 -7.61 30.43 -39.37
CA LEU A 92 -7.61 30.51 -40.83
C LEU A 92 -8.47 29.38 -41.38
N THR A 93 -9.48 29.72 -42.18
CA THR A 93 -10.19 28.76 -43.02
C THR A 93 -9.42 28.64 -44.34
N ALA A 94 -8.97 27.44 -44.66
CA ALA A 94 -8.33 27.07 -45.93
C ALA A 94 -8.57 25.56 -46.16
N SER A 95 -8.70 25.13 -47.41
CA SER A 95 -8.80 23.71 -47.72
C SER A 95 -7.47 23.03 -47.43
N ALA A 96 -7.49 21.87 -46.76
CA ALA A 96 -6.28 21.09 -46.54
C ALA A 96 -5.65 20.61 -47.87
N ALA A 97 -6.45 20.44 -48.93
CA ALA A 97 -5.95 20.06 -50.26
C ALA A 97 -5.09 21.15 -50.92
N ASP A 98 -5.30 22.41 -50.53
CA ASP A 98 -4.60 23.58 -51.07
C ASP A 98 -3.27 23.87 -50.35
N ILE A 99 -2.94 23.10 -49.30
CA ILE A 99 -1.74 23.28 -48.48
C ILE A 99 -0.80 22.10 -48.74
N ASP A 100 0.38 22.37 -49.28
CA ASP A 100 1.37 21.35 -49.67
C ASP A 100 1.69 20.34 -48.55
N LEU A 101 1.80 20.77 -47.31
CA LEU A 101 2.03 19.90 -46.15
C LEU A 101 0.90 18.89 -45.94
N HIS A 102 -0.36 19.32 -46.00
CA HIS A 102 -1.49 18.43 -45.78
C HIS A 102 -1.73 17.54 -47.00
N ARG A 103 -1.44 18.03 -48.21
CA ARG A 103 -1.40 17.20 -49.41
C ARG A 103 -0.31 16.13 -49.34
N PHE A 104 0.89 16.47 -48.88
CA PHE A 104 1.97 15.50 -48.62
C PHE A 104 1.56 14.43 -47.61
N ARG A 105 0.92 14.83 -46.51
CA ARG A 105 0.39 13.89 -45.50
C ARG A 105 -0.74 13.01 -46.06
N SER A 106 -1.59 13.55 -46.92
CA SER A 106 -2.64 12.77 -47.58
C SER A 106 -2.08 11.77 -48.58
N LEU A 107 -1.12 12.18 -49.42
CA LEU A 107 -0.46 11.30 -50.38
C LEU A 107 0.35 10.20 -49.67
N THR A 108 1.09 10.52 -48.61
CA THR A 108 1.80 9.50 -47.82
C THR A 108 0.84 8.53 -47.12
N ALA A 109 -0.35 8.97 -46.71
CA ALA A 109 -1.39 8.06 -46.23
C ALA A 109 -1.94 7.18 -47.36
N GLN A 110 -2.29 7.75 -48.51
CA GLN A 110 -2.76 7.01 -49.69
C GLN A 110 -1.75 5.98 -50.17
N ALA A 111 -0.44 6.27 -50.10
CA ALA A 111 0.61 5.32 -50.45
C ALA A 111 0.63 4.08 -49.54
N ARG A 112 0.30 4.22 -48.25
CA ARG A 112 0.19 3.08 -47.32
C ARG A 112 -1.01 2.20 -47.64
N ASP A 113 -2.07 2.79 -48.19
CA ASP A 113 -3.32 2.13 -48.54
C ASP A 113 -3.34 1.67 -50.01
N ALA A 114 -2.24 1.81 -50.75
CA ALA A 114 -2.18 1.45 -52.17
C ALA A 114 -2.14 -0.08 -52.36
N ASP A 115 -2.90 -0.58 -53.36
CA ASP A 115 -3.04 -2.02 -53.65
C ASP A 115 -1.78 -2.71 -54.16
N GLY A 116 -0.68 -1.98 -54.40
CA GLY A 116 0.59 -2.55 -54.84
C GLY A 116 1.77 -1.59 -54.78
N ASP A 117 2.96 -2.16 -54.64
CA ASP A 117 4.19 -1.39 -54.40
C ASP A 117 4.52 -0.37 -55.51
N ALA A 118 4.16 -0.64 -56.77
CA ALA A 118 4.41 0.28 -57.88
C ALA A 118 3.52 1.53 -57.82
N GLU A 119 2.30 1.37 -57.32
CA GLU A 119 1.37 2.49 -57.12
C GLU A 119 1.75 3.27 -55.86
N ALA A 120 2.14 2.58 -54.78
CA ALA A 120 2.68 3.22 -53.57
C ALA A 120 3.92 4.06 -53.87
N GLU A 121 4.87 3.53 -54.65
CA GLU A 121 6.07 4.25 -55.10
C GLU A 121 5.70 5.52 -55.88
N ARG A 122 4.77 5.43 -56.83
CA ARG A 122 4.31 6.56 -57.65
C ARG A 122 3.65 7.66 -56.80
N ILE A 123 2.83 7.28 -55.82
CA ILE A 123 2.18 8.23 -54.90
C ILE A 123 3.21 8.90 -53.99
N LEU A 124 4.21 8.15 -53.50
CA LEU A 124 5.31 8.71 -52.70
C LEU A 124 6.22 9.63 -53.52
N ASP A 125 6.45 9.34 -54.80
CA ASP A 125 7.13 10.26 -55.73
C ASP A 125 6.37 11.60 -55.85
N GLU A 126 5.04 11.55 -55.99
CA GLU A 126 4.21 12.75 -56.02
C GLU A 126 4.29 13.52 -54.69
N ALA A 127 4.23 12.82 -53.56
CA ALA A 127 4.30 13.41 -52.24
C ALA A 127 5.66 14.12 -52.01
N LEU A 128 6.76 13.44 -52.33
CA LEU A 128 8.12 13.97 -52.18
C LEU A 128 8.40 15.11 -53.17
N GLY A 129 7.74 15.13 -54.33
CA GLY A 129 7.78 16.23 -55.30
C GLY A 129 7.20 17.55 -54.79
N LEU A 130 6.42 17.55 -53.70
CA LEU A 130 5.92 18.77 -53.06
C LEU A 130 7.01 19.52 -52.26
N TRP A 131 8.17 18.91 -52.02
CA TRP A 131 9.27 19.50 -51.27
C TRP A 131 10.20 20.33 -52.16
N HIS A 132 10.32 21.62 -51.87
CA HIS A 132 11.07 22.59 -52.65
C HIS A 132 12.22 23.23 -51.86
N GLY A 133 12.92 22.44 -51.04
CA GLY A 133 14.01 22.87 -50.15
C GLY A 133 13.67 22.70 -48.68
N ASP A 134 14.32 23.48 -47.82
CA ASP A 134 14.10 23.42 -46.37
C ASP A 134 12.70 23.92 -46.01
N PRO A 135 11.91 23.18 -45.20
CA PRO A 135 10.58 23.63 -44.84
C PRO A 135 10.66 24.89 -43.98
N LEU A 136 9.69 25.77 -44.20
CA LEU A 136 9.62 27.10 -43.59
C LEU A 136 10.84 27.99 -43.89
N ALA A 137 11.50 27.82 -45.04
CA ALA A 137 12.69 28.61 -45.39
C ALA A 137 12.40 30.12 -45.34
N GLY A 138 13.33 30.87 -44.73
CA GLY A 138 13.20 32.31 -44.52
C GLY A 138 12.36 32.71 -43.30
N ILE A 139 12.03 31.77 -42.41
CA ILE A 139 11.53 32.01 -41.05
C ILE A 139 12.56 31.44 -40.06
N ALA A 140 12.91 32.24 -39.06
CA ALA A 140 13.86 31.88 -38.01
C ALA A 140 13.19 31.95 -36.63
N GLY A 141 13.76 31.21 -35.66
CA GLY A 141 13.33 31.17 -34.27
C GLY A 141 12.99 29.74 -33.82
N ASP A 142 13.08 29.51 -32.50
CA ASP A 142 13.02 28.17 -31.90
C ASP A 142 11.78 27.37 -32.30
N TRP A 143 10.64 28.03 -32.43
CA TRP A 143 9.41 27.39 -32.91
C TRP A 143 9.52 26.88 -34.36
N ALA A 144 10.09 27.68 -35.25
CA ALA A 144 10.24 27.30 -36.66
C ALA A 144 11.28 26.18 -36.83
N GLU A 145 12.36 26.19 -36.05
CA GLU A 145 13.36 25.11 -36.04
C GLU A 145 12.75 23.79 -35.52
N ALA A 146 11.95 23.83 -34.46
CA ALA A 146 11.26 22.64 -33.95
C ALA A 146 10.27 22.06 -34.99
N VAL A 147 9.54 22.91 -35.71
CA VAL A 147 8.65 22.46 -36.79
C VAL A 147 9.46 21.90 -37.97
N ARG A 148 10.55 22.56 -38.38
CA ARG A 148 11.42 22.10 -39.46
C ARG A 148 11.95 20.70 -39.18
N ALA A 149 12.50 20.47 -37.97
CA ALA A 149 12.98 19.16 -37.56
C ALA A 149 11.90 18.08 -37.62
N GLY A 150 10.68 18.37 -37.16
CA GLY A 150 9.55 17.44 -37.24
C GLY A 150 9.16 17.10 -38.69
N LEU A 151 9.13 18.10 -39.57
CA LEU A 151 8.82 17.92 -40.99
C LEU A 151 9.92 17.13 -41.73
N GLU A 152 11.19 17.39 -41.44
CA GLU A 152 12.31 16.62 -41.99
C GLU A 152 12.25 15.13 -41.62
N GLN A 153 11.79 14.80 -40.40
CA GLN A 153 11.54 13.41 -40.02
C GLN A 153 10.38 12.79 -40.82
N GLU A 154 9.31 13.53 -41.08
CA GLU A 154 8.21 13.06 -41.94
C GLU A 154 8.70 12.83 -43.39
N ARG A 155 9.58 13.71 -43.92
CA ARG A 155 10.20 13.54 -45.24
C ARG A 155 11.09 12.30 -45.29
N LEU A 156 11.92 12.10 -44.28
CA LEU A 156 12.79 10.93 -44.18
C LEU A 156 11.96 9.65 -44.18
N ALA A 157 10.91 9.57 -43.36
CA ALA A 157 10.02 8.40 -43.33
C ALA A 157 9.44 8.07 -44.73
N ALA A 158 8.94 9.08 -45.45
CA ALA A 158 8.42 8.89 -46.81
C ALA A 158 9.49 8.44 -47.81
N LEU A 159 10.74 8.92 -47.67
CA LEU A 159 11.87 8.45 -48.48
C LEU A 159 12.20 6.97 -48.19
N LEU A 160 12.18 6.56 -46.92
CA LEU A 160 12.43 5.17 -46.52
C LEU A 160 11.33 4.24 -47.05
N ASP A 161 10.07 4.63 -46.92
CA ASP A 161 8.93 3.85 -47.45
C ASP A 161 9.04 3.70 -48.97
N ARG A 162 9.40 4.77 -49.69
CA ARG A 162 9.61 4.74 -51.14
C ARG A 162 10.73 3.77 -51.55
N ILE A 163 11.83 3.75 -50.81
CA ILE A 163 12.95 2.84 -51.06
C ILE A 163 12.51 1.38 -50.88
N ASP A 164 11.71 1.09 -49.85
CA ASP A 164 11.20 -0.26 -49.62
C ASP A 164 10.27 -0.73 -50.75
N HIS A 165 9.34 0.12 -51.19
CA HIS A 165 8.48 -0.19 -52.33
C HIS A 165 9.27 -0.37 -53.64
N ARG A 166 10.27 0.48 -53.91
CA ARG A 166 11.16 0.33 -55.07
C ARG A 166 11.93 -0.99 -55.05
N LEU A 167 12.39 -1.39 -53.86
CA LEU A 167 13.07 -2.67 -53.67
C LEU A 167 12.12 -3.85 -53.89
N ALA A 168 10.82 -3.70 -53.65
CA ALA A 168 9.81 -4.71 -53.93
C ALA A 168 9.42 -4.81 -55.42
N THR A 169 9.40 -3.70 -56.17
CA THR A 169 8.85 -3.64 -57.55
C THR A 169 9.81 -4.02 -58.68
N GLY A 170 11.12 -3.82 -58.54
CA GLY A 170 12.00 -3.97 -59.70
C GLY A 170 13.51 -3.98 -59.49
N GLY A 171 13.99 -3.98 -58.24
CA GLY A 171 15.41 -4.16 -57.91
C GLY A 171 16.25 -2.87 -57.80
N PRO A 172 17.52 -2.97 -57.38
CA PRO A 172 18.32 -1.86 -56.81
C PRO A 172 18.84 -0.80 -57.81
N ALA A 173 18.45 -0.88 -59.08
CA ALA A 173 18.99 -0.01 -60.13
C ALA A 173 18.70 1.47 -59.85
N GLY A 174 19.76 2.27 -59.71
CA GLY A 174 19.69 3.71 -59.43
C GLY A 174 19.56 4.10 -57.96
N LEU A 175 19.40 3.15 -57.03
CA LEU A 175 19.23 3.43 -55.60
C LEU A 175 20.54 3.57 -54.82
N THR A 176 21.65 2.97 -55.28
CA THR A 176 22.88 2.86 -54.46
C THR A 176 23.45 4.20 -54.01
N GLU A 177 23.59 5.16 -54.93
CA GLU A 177 24.15 6.48 -54.57
C GLU A 177 23.15 7.33 -53.78
N GLN A 178 21.85 7.19 -54.05
CA GLN A 178 20.79 7.88 -53.30
C GLN A 178 20.77 7.43 -51.83
N VAL A 179 20.73 6.12 -51.59
CA VAL A 179 20.68 5.57 -50.22
C VAL A 179 22.01 5.79 -49.50
N ARG A 180 23.15 5.78 -50.21
CA ARG A 180 24.47 6.14 -49.63
C ARG A 180 24.51 7.58 -49.14
N GLY A 181 23.94 8.52 -49.90
CA GLY A 181 23.80 9.92 -49.48
C GLY A 181 22.98 10.05 -48.21
N LEU A 182 21.79 9.43 -48.17
CA LEU A 182 20.92 9.44 -46.99
C LEU A 182 21.56 8.78 -45.77
N ALA A 183 22.26 7.65 -45.95
CA ALA A 183 22.98 6.98 -44.86
C ALA A 183 24.18 7.80 -44.34
N ALA A 184 24.76 8.70 -45.15
CA ALA A 184 25.79 9.62 -44.68
C ALA A 184 25.21 10.81 -43.90
N GLU A 185 24.04 11.30 -44.31
CA GLU A 185 23.30 12.36 -43.61
C GLU A 185 22.68 11.86 -42.29
N HIS A 186 22.29 10.58 -42.24
CA HIS A 186 21.69 9.92 -41.08
C HIS A 186 22.49 8.66 -40.68
N PRO A 187 23.71 8.83 -40.15
CA PRO A 187 24.68 7.73 -39.97
C PRO A 187 24.29 6.68 -38.93
N TRP A 188 23.24 6.93 -38.15
CA TRP A 188 22.77 6.05 -37.06
C TRP A 188 21.36 5.49 -37.30
N ASP A 189 20.76 5.72 -38.47
CA ASP A 189 19.47 5.14 -38.81
C ASP A 189 19.64 3.68 -39.27
N GLU A 190 19.16 2.74 -38.47
CA GLU A 190 19.28 1.31 -38.76
C GLU A 190 18.48 0.85 -39.98
N ARG A 191 17.36 1.53 -40.31
CA ARG A 191 16.56 1.19 -41.50
C ARG A 191 17.30 1.61 -42.76
N LEU A 192 17.95 2.77 -42.78
CA LEU A 192 18.85 3.18 -43.87
C LEU A 192 20.05 2.24 -44.02
N ALA A 193 20.67 1.84 -42.92
CA ALA A 193 21.76 0.87 -42.94
C ALA A 193 21.28 -0.46 -43.57
N ALA A 194 20.09 -0.93 -43.20
CA ALA A 194 19.49 -2.15 -43.75
C ALA A 194 19.16 -2.00 -45.25
N GLN A 195 18.58 -0.87 -45.65
CA GLN A 195 18.26 -0.59 -47.05
C GLN A 195 19.53 -0.51 -47.91
N LEU A 196 20.60 0.14 -47.42
CA LEU A 196 21.87 0.20 -48.15
C LEU A 196 22.52 -1.17 -48.28
N MET A 197 22.54 -1.98 -47.21
CA MET A 197 23.01 -3.36 -47.25
C MET A 197 22.23 -4.19 -48.27
N THR A 198 20.90 -4.06 -48.29
CA THR A 198 20.01 -4.77 -49.24
C THR A 198 20.26 -4.35 -50.68
N VAL A 199 20.39 -3.04 -50.94
CA VAL A 199 20.70 -2.49 -52.26
C VAL A 199 22.07 -2.97 -52.76
N LEU A 200 23.10 -2.93 -51.91
CA LEU A 200 24.46 -3.39 -52.25
C LEU A 200 24.47 -4.89 -52.54
N PHE A 201 23.81 -5.69 -51.69
CA PHE A 201 23.72 -7.14 -51.87
C PHE A 201 23.00 -7.51 -53.18
N ARG A 202 21.81 -6.95 -53.44
CA ARG A 202 21.05 -7.20 -54.68
C ARG A 202 21.74 -6.67 -55.94
N SER A 203 22.71 -5.77 -55.79
CA SER A 203 23.57 -5.28 -56.88
C SER A 203 24.84 -6.13 -57.09
N GLY A 204 24.96 -7.28 -56.42
CA GLY A 204 26.13 -8.16 -56.49
C GLY A 204 27.36 -7.68 -55.70
N ARG A 205 27.19 -6.66 -54.83
CA ARG A 205 28.28 -6.04 -54.04
C ARG A 205 28.24 -6.51 -52.58
N GLN A 206 28.16 -7.83 -52.36
CA GLN A 206 28.03 -8.45 -51.03
C GLN A 206 29.13 -8.02 -50.04
N ALA A 207 30.38 -7.97 -50.48
CA ALA A 207 31.50 -7.57 -49.64
C ALA A 207 31.35 -6.13 -49.10
N GLU A 208 30.78 -5.22 -49.89
CA GLU A 208 30.54 -3.84 -49.46
C GLU A 208 29.35 -3.73 -48.50
N ALA A 209 28.32 -4.57 -48.66
CA ALA A 209 27.21 -4.65 -47.71
C ALA A 209 27.70 -5.10 -46.31
N LEU A 210 28.54 -6.14 -46.25
CA LEU A 210 29.12 -6.62 -45.00
C LEU A 210 30.09 -5.61 -44.37
N ALA A 211 30.90 -4.93 -45.19
CA ALA A 211 31.79 -3.87 -44.72
C ALA A 211 31.00 -2.68 -44.15
N HIS A 212 29.87 -2.33 -44.77
CA HIS A 212 28.99 -1.27 -44.27
C HIS A 212 28.40 -1.63 -42.90
N TYR A 213 27.92 -2.87 -42.72
CA TYR A 213 27.45 -3.36 -41.42
C TYR A 213 28.51 -3.24 -40.32
N GLU A 214 29.74 -3.68 -40.57
CA GLU A 214 30.83 -3.60 -39.58
C GLU A 214 31.29 -2.16 -39.31
N ALA A 215 31.17 -1.26 -40.28
CA ALA A 215 31.41 0.17 -40.05
C ALA A 215 30.31 0.79 -39.18
N PHE A 216 29.05 0.48 -39.48
CA PHE A 216 27.89 0.96 -38.73
C PHE A 216 27.88 0.43 -37.28
N ARG A 217 28.11 -0.88 -37.08
CA ARG A 217 28.26 -1.50 -35.76
C ARG A 217 29.34 -0.84 -34.91
N ARG A 218 30.52 -0.59 -35.48
CA ARG A 218 31.60 0.09 -34.77
C ARG A 218 31.24 1.53 -34.41
N SER A 219 30.55 2.25 -35.30
CA SER A 219 30.11 3.62 -35.01
C SER A 219 29.07 3.66 -33.89
N LEU A 220 28.06 2.79 -33.89
CA LEU A 220 27.08 2.69 -32.80
C LEU A 220 27.71 2.31 -31.45
N ALA A 221 28.65 1.35 -31.47
CA ALA A 221 29.35 0.94 -30.27
C ALA A 221 30.25 2.05 -29.71
N GLN A 222 30.86 2.88 -30.56
CA GLN A 222 31.71 3.99 -30.15
C GLN A 222 30.91 5.18 -29.60
N GLU A 223 29.83 5.57 -30.29
CA GLU A 223 29.06 6.77 -29.93
C GLU A 223 28.06 6.50 -28.80
N PHE A 224 27.41 5.32 -28.81
CA PHE A 224 26.30 5.00 -27.92
C PHE A 224 26.52 3.77 -27.04
N GLY A 225 27.60 3.01 -27.24
CA GLY A 225 27.89 1.81 -26.44
C GLY A 225 26.93 0.64 -26.67
N VAL A 226 26.18 0.65 -27.79
CA VAL A 226 25.18 -0.36 -28.13
C VAL A 226 25.53 -1.08 -29.44
N ASP A 227 25.07 -2.31 -29.57
CA ASP A 227 25.13 -3.08 -30.82
C ASP A 227 23.88 -2.83 -31.69
N PRO A 228 23.95 -3.08 -33.01
CA PRO A 228 22.79 -2.96 -33.90
C PRO A 228 21.60 -3.85 -33.51
N GLY A 229 20.41 -3.35 -33.78
CA GLY A 229 19.14 -4.03 -33.57
C GLY A 229 19.02 -5.39 -34.29
N ALA A 230 18.03 -6.17 -33.86
CA ALA A 230 17.85 -7.54 -34.34
C ALA A 230 17.56 -7.63 -35.85
N ALA A 231 16.85 -6.66 -36.44
CA ALA A 231 16.54 -6.64 -37.87
C ALA A 231 17.81 -6.49 -38.73
N LEU A 232 18.71 -5.58 -38.36
CA LEU A 232 19.97 -5.37 -39.08
C LEU A 232 20.94 -6.56 -38.90
N ARG A 233 20.98 -7.15 -37.70
CA ARG A 233 21.73 -8.39 -37.43
C ARG A 233 21.22 -9.56 -38.26
N HIS A 234 19.91 -9.74 -38.37
CA HIS A 234 19.31 -10.78 -39.18
C HIS A 234 19.65 -10.60 -40.67
N LEU A 235 19.56 -9.36 -41.18
CA LEU A 235 19.95 -9.05 -42.56
C LEU A 235 21.43 -9.35 -42.81
N HIS A 236 22.32 -8.98 -41.88
CA HIS A 236 23.74 -9.32 -41.96
C HIS A 236 23.96 -10.84 -42.04
N GLU A 237 23.29 -11.62 -41.19
CA GLU A 237 23.36 -13.09 -41.23
C GLU A 237 22.80 -13.68 -42.54
N ALA A 238 21.70 -13.14 -43.04
CA ALA A 238 21.09 -13.59 -44.29
C ALA A 238 21.99 -13.28 -45.50
N ILE A 239 22.66 -12.12 -45.50
CA ILE A 239 23.67 -11.75 -46.51
C ILE A 239 24.92 -12.65 -46.38
N LEU A 240 25.35 -13.02 -45.16
CA LEU A 240 26.47 -13.95 -44.96
C LEU A 240 26.17 -15.37 -45.50
N ARG A 241 24.90 -15.78 -45.45
CA ARG A 241 24.44 -17.10 -45.92
C ARG A 241 23.99 -17.12 -47.39
N ASP A 242 24.09 -15.99 -48.10
CA ASP A 242 23.60 -15.81 -49.47
C ASP A 242 22.14 -16.32 -49.63
N ALA A 243 21.28 -15.92 -48.69
CA ALA A 243 19.92 -16.48 -48.59
C ALA A 243 19.08 -16.17 -49.85
N PRO A 244 18.49 -17.18 -50.53
CA PRO A 244 17.79 -16.99 -51.81
C PRO A 244 16.56 -16.08 -51.73
N GLU A 245 15.97 -15.94 -50.54
CA GLU A 245 14.86 -15.02 -50.24
C GLU A 245 15.23 -13.53 -50.35
N LEU A 246 16.53 -13.20 -50.33
CA LEU A 246 17.03 -11.84 -50.57
C LEU A 246 17.20 -11.52 -52.07
N GLY A 247 17.13 -12.51 -52.97
CA GLY A 247 17.56 -12.45 -54.36
C GLY A 247 16.54 -12.04 -55.44
N GLY A 248 15.23 -11.96 -55.16
CA GLY A 248 14.24 -11.48 -56.15
C GLY A 248 12.83 -12.07 -55.99
N ALA A 249 11.83 -11.33 -56.49
CA ALA A 249 10.38 -11.43 -56.19
C ALA A 249 9.74 -12.83 -56.34
N PRO A 250 8.75 -13.20 -55.49
CA PRO A 250 8.02 -14.45 -55.63
C PRO A 250 7.13 -14.43 -56.89
N ALA A 251 7.42 -15.34 -57.81
CA ALA A 251 6.57 -15.62 -58.96
C ALA A 251 5.23 -16.22 -58.50
N ARG A 252 4.11 -15.60 -58.92
CA ARG A 252 2.76 -16.15 -58.79
C ARG A 252 2.67 -17.53 -59.50
N PRO A 253 2.20 -18.60 -58.84
CA PRO A 253 1.86 -19.83 -59.53
C PRO A 253 0.44 -19.73 -60.11
N GLY A 254 0.32 -19.69 -61.44
CA GLY A 254 -0.93 -19.89 -62.17
C GLY A 254 -1.11 -21.37 -62.56
N GLY A 255 -2.12 -22.02 -61.95
CA GLY A 255 -2.91 -23.22 -62.35
C GLY A 255 -2.24 -24.50 -62.89
N PRO A 256 -2.98 -25.63 -63.02
CA PRO A 256 -3.96 -26.23 -62.10
C PRO A 256 -3.67 -27.75 -61.83
N PRO A 257 -4.23 -28.34 -60.77
CA PRO A 257 -4.71 -29.73 -60.81
C PRO A 257 -6.20 -29.78 -60.41
N GLN A 258 -7.10 -30.17 -61.33
CA GLN A 258 -7.69 -31.50 -61.49
C GLN A 258 -8.34 -32.13 -60.23
N ASP A 259 -9.68 -32.10 -60.26
CA ASP A 259 -10.68 -33.04 -59.76
C ASP A 259 -10.83 -33.32 -58.24
N THR A 260 -11.68 -32.49 -57.61
CA THR A 260 -12.89 -32.76 -56.76
C THR A 260 -12.87 -33.79 -55.61
N PRO A 261 -13.63 -33.60 -54.49
CA PRO A 261 -14.96 -32.95 -54.45
C PRO A 261 -15.25 -31.92 -53.34
N ASP A 262 -16.01 -30.90 -53.75
CA ASP A 262 -17.00 -30.06 -53.06
C ASP A 262 -16.80 -29.56 -51.61
N GLY A 263 -16.58 -28.25 -51.51
CA GLY A 263 -16.82 -27.40 -50.34
C GLY A 263 -15.84 -26.21 -50.26
N THR A 264 -16.14 -25.08 -50.91
CA THR A 264 -15.33 -23.84 -50.95
C THR A 264 -14.78 -23.35 -49.59
N PRO A 265 -13.46 -23.14 -49.43
CA PRO A 265 -12.88 -22.28 -48.40
C PRO A 265 -12.17 -21.09 -49.04
N GLY A 266 -12.89 -19.97 -49.21
CA GLY A 266 -12.33 -18.66 -49.55
C GLY A 266 -12.59 -17.68 -48.40
N ASP A 267 -11.66 -16.75 -48.18
CA ASP A 267 -11.83 -15.51 -47.37
C ASP A 267 -11.43 -15.49 -45.88
N TRP A 268 -10.57 -16.36 -45.33
CA TRP A 268 -10.02 -16.14 -43.96
C TRP A 268 -8.54 -15.77 -43.98
N ALA A 269 -8.20 -14.61 -43.42
CA ALA A 269 -6.83 -14.15 -43.21
C ALA A 269 -6.37 -14.42 -41.77
N VAL A 270 -5.35 -15.29 -41.61
CA VAL A 270 -4.74 -15.57 -40.31
C VAL A 270 -3.93 -14.36 -39.84
N GLN A 271 -4.16 -13.92 -38.60
CA GLN A 271 -3.46 -12.79 -37.99
C GLN A 271 -2.56 -13.24 -36.84
N CYS A 272 -1.38 -12.64 -36.69
CA CYS A 272 -0.46 -12.85 -35.57
C CYS A 272 0.03 -11.49 -35.04
N GLN A 273 -0.81 -10.82 -34.26
CA GLN A 273 -0.67 -9.40 -33.91
C GLN A 273 -0.15 -9.15 -32.49
N LEU A 274 0.23 -10.21 -31.75
CA LEU A 274 0.70 -10.05 -30.37
C LEU A 274 1.99 -9.19 -30.31
N PRO A 275 2.04 -8.18 -29.42
CA PRO A 275 3.24 -7.40 -29.16
C PRO A 275 4.42 -8.25 -28.69
N PHE A 276 5.61 -7.65 -28.66
CA PHE A 276 6.81 -8.31 -28.15
C PHE A 276 6.62 -8.78 -26.70
N ALA A 277 6.93 -10.05 -26.44
CA ALA A 277 6.91 -10.60 -25.09
C ALA A 277 8.03 -9.98 -24.25
N VAL A 278 7.72 -9.63 -23.00
CA VAL A 278 8.72 -9.11 -22.07
C VAL A 278 9.80 -10.19 -21.81
N PRO A 279 11.08 -9.96 -22.17
CA PRO A 279 12.15 -10.89 -21.85
C PRO A 279 12.36 -10.94 -20.33
N GLY A 280 12.59 -12.14 -19.80
CA GLY A 280 12.71 -12.35 -18.36
C GLY A 280 11.40 -12.09 -17.61
N PHE A 281 10.25 -12.52 -18.15
CA PHE A 281 9.00 -12.56 -17.40
C PHE A 281 9.18 -13.48 -16.17
N VAL A 282 8.78 -13.00 -14.99
CA VAL A 282 8.99 -13.71 -13.72
C VAL A 282 7.68 -13.96 -13.01
N GLY A 283 7.54 -15.18 -12.48
CA GLY A 283 6.47 -15.55 -11.57
C GLY A 283 5.15 -15.88 -12.26
N ARG A 284 4.08 -15.96 -11.45
CA ARG A 284 2.70 -16.24 -11.90
C ARG A 284 2.42 -17.64 -12.43
N ASP A 285 3.27 -18.62 -12.10
CA ASP A 285 3.15 -19.99 -12.61
C ASP A 285 1.82 -20.66 -12.30
N GLY A 286 1.18 -20.31 -11.17
CA GLY A 286 -0.16 -20.77 -10.83
C GLY A 286 -1.22 -20.25 -11.81
N ALA A 287 -1.30 -18.92 -11.94
CA ALA A 287 -2.25 -18.27 -12.84
C ALA A 287 -2.00 -18.63 -14.31
N ILE A 288 -0.73 -18.77 -14.74
CA ILE A 288 -0.39 -19.21 -16.09
C ILE A 288 -0.93 -20.62 -16.34
N ARG A 289 -0.63 -21.60 -15.47
CA ARG A 289 -1.11 -22.98 -15.65
C ARG A 289 -2.62 -23.08 -15.67
N GLU A 290 -3.29 -22.34 -14.78
CA GLU A 290 -4.75 -22.28 -14.72
C GLU A 290 -5.33 -21.76 -16.05
N LEU A 291 -4.84 -20.61 -16.52
CA LEU A 291 -5.32 -19.99 -17.76
C LEU A 291 -4.93 -20.80 -19.01
N GLU A 292 -3.76 -21.43 -19.02
CA GLU A 292 -3.36 -22.35 -20.09
C GLU A 292 -4.31 -23.53 -20.19
N THR A 293 -4.69 -24.12 -19.06
CA THR A 293 -5.65 -25.23 -19.01
C THR A 293 -7.01 -24.79 -19.57
N LEU A 294 -7.52 -23.66 -19.09
CA LEU A 294 -8.81 -23.11 -19.50
C LEU A 294 -8.86 -22.78 -20.99
N PHE A 295 -7.81 -22.14 -21.53
CA PHE A 295 -7.77 -21.80 -22.95
C PHE A 295 -7.44 -22.99 -23.87
N THR A 296 -6.70 -23.98 -23.39
CA THR A 296 -6.48 -25.22 -24.15
C THR A 296 -7.77 -26.02 -24.29
N ALA A 297 -8.60 -26.07 -23.25
CA ALA A 297 -9.94 -26.66 -23.33
C ALA A 297 -10.83 -25.91 -24.35
N ALA A 298 -10.77 -24.57 -24.37
CA ALA A 298 -11.45 -23.74 -25.37
C ALA A 298 -11.07 -24.13 -26.81
N ALA A 299 -9.76 -24.29 -27.06
CA ALA A 299 -9.23 -24.68 -28.35
C ALA A 299 -9.62 -26.10 -28.78
N GLN A 300 -10.01 -26.97 -27.84
CA GLN A 300 -10.50 -28.33 -28.10
C GLN A 300 -12.02 -28.40 -28.36
N GLY A 301 -12.70 -27.24 -28.42
CA GLY A 301 -14.11 -27.14 -28.77
C GLY A 301 -15.05 -26.98 -27.59
N GLU A 302 -14.53 -26.74 -26.38
CA GLU A 302 -15.35 -26.33 -25.25
C GLU A 302 -15.68 -24.82 -25.33
N THR A 303 -16.89 -24.44 -24.92
CA THR A 303 -17.26 -23.04 -24.84
C THR A 303 -16.63 -22.44 -23.59
N THR A 304 -15.84 -21.38 -23.75
CA THR A 304 -15.08 -20.80 -22.64
C THR A 304 -15.50 -19.36 -22.39
N ALA A 305 -15.73 -19.04 -21.12
CA ALA A 305 -16.03 -17.69 -20.69
C ALA A 305 -14.83 -16.75 -20.93
N PRO A 306 -15.06 -15.46 -21.21
CA PRO A 306 -13.95 -14.51 -21.32
C PRO A 306 -13.20 -14.41 -19.99
N VAL A 307 -11.87 -14.34 -20.06
CA VAL A 307 -11.03 -14.13 -18.88
C VAL A 307 -10.75 -12.64 -18.72
N VAL A 308 -10.91 -12.10 -17.52
CA VAL A 308 -10.60 -10.70 -17.20
C VAL A 308 -9.45 -10.63 -16.21
N ILE A 309 -8.31 -10.09 -16.64
CA ILE A 309 -7.13 -9.84 -15.81
C ILE A 309 -7.19 -8.42 -15.24
N THR A 310 -7.21 -8.33 -13.91
CA THR A 310 -7.26 -7.06 -13.16
C THR A 310 -6.14 -6.96 -12.13
N GLY A 311 -5.97 -5.80 -11.50
CA GLY A 311 -4.93 -5.57 -10.51
C GLY A 311 -4.33 -4.17 -10.58
N THR A 312 -3.49 -3.85 -9.60
CA THR A 312 -2.91 -2.52 -9.40
C THR A 312 -2.16 -2.02 -10.64
N PRO A 313 -2.06 -0.70 -10.87
CA PRO A 313 -1.28 -0.17 -11.98
C PRO A 313 0.20 -0.60 -11.87
N GLY A 314 0.80 -1.00 -12.99
CA GLY A 314 2.19 -1.49 -13.02
C GLY A 314 2.40 -2.94 -12.54
N VAL A 315 1.34 -3.68 -12.18
CA VAL A 315 1.42 -5.08 -11.73
C VAL A 315 1.76 -6.08 -12.85
N GLY A 316 1.65 -5.67 -14.12
CA GLY A 316 2.01 -6.49 -15.28
C GLY A 316 0.85 -7.18 -16.00
N LYS A 317 -0.39 -6.67 -15.92
CA LYS A 317 -1.58 -7.23 -16.59
C LYS A 317 -1.36 -7.49 -18.10
N THR A 318 -0.96 -6.46 -18.84
CA THR A 318 -0.66 -6.54 -20.28
C THR A 318 0.51 -7.49 -20.55
N ALA A 319 1.55 -7.47 -19.70
CA ALA A 319 2.69 -8.36 -19.86
C ALA A 319 2.31 -9.84 -19.71
N LEU A 320 1.45 -10.18 -18.74
CA LEU A 320 0.91 -11.53 -18.58
C LEU A 320 0.05 -11.93 -19.78
N ALA A 321 -0.83 -11.05 -20.25
CA ALA A 321 -1.71 -11.34 -21.38
C ALA A 321 -0.92 -11.64 -22.67
N VAL A 322 0.10 -10.82 -22.95
CA VAL A 322 1.00 -11.04 -24.09
C VAL A 322 1.83 -12.33 -23.91
N HIS A 323 2.38 -12.55 -22.71
CA HIS A 323 3.16 -13.77 -22.41
C HIS A 323 2.34 -15.05 -22.61
N LEU A 324 1.13 -15.08 -22.06
CA LEU A 324 0.21 -16.21 -22.22
C LEU A 324 -0.21 -16.39 -23.68
N GLY A 325 -0.45 -15.29 -24.40
CA GLY A 325 -0.72 -15.32 -25.83
C GLY A 325 0.39 -16.02 -26.62
N HIS A 326 1.65 -15.65 -26.41
CA HIS A 326 2.78 -16.32 -27.09
C HIS A 326 2.87 -17.81 -26.77
N ARG A 327 2.60 -18.21 -25.52
CA ARG A 327 2.63 -19.63 -25.10
C ARG A 327 1.51 -20.46 -25.72
N LEU A 328 0.33 -19.87 -25.88
CA LEU A 328 -0.86 -20.53 -26.44
C LEU A 328 -0.91 -20.57 -27.98
N ARG A 329 0.13 -20.08 -28.66
CA ARG A 329 0.16 -19.99 -30.13
C ARG A 329 -0.13 -21.29 -30.85
N GLN A 330 0.34 -22.42 -30.32
CA GLN A 330 0.09 -23.73 -30.94
C GLN A 330 -1.36 -24.20 -30.79
N ALA A 331 -2.07 -23.74 -29.75
CA ALA A 331 -3.47 -24.10 -29.51
C ALA A 331 -4.45 -23.33 -30.42
N PHE A 332 -4.07 -22.12 -30.86
CA PHE A 332 -4.90 -21.24 -31.70
C PHE A 332 -4.23 -20.95 -33.06
N PRO A 333 -4.17 -21.95 -33.96
CA PRO A 333 -3.48 -21.81 -35.25
C PRO A 333 -4.18 -20.88 -36.24
N ASP A 334 -5.47 -20.59 -36.05
CA ASP A 334 -6.24 -19.76 -36.99
C ASP A 334 -6.08 -18.26 -36.72
N GLY A 335 -5.46 -17.88 -35.59
CA GLY A 335 -4.99 -16.51 -35.35
C GLY A 335 -4.83 -16.11 -33.88
N GLN A 336 -4.00 -15.08 -33.67
CA GLN A 336 -3.80 -14.39 -32.40
C GLN A 336 -3.96 -12.89 -32.61
N TRP A 337 -5.09 -12.37 -32.14
CA TRP A 337 -5.53 -11.01 -32.39
C TRP A 337 -5.28 -10.17 -31.14
N TYR A 338 -4.67 -9.00 -31.30
CA TYR A 338 -4.37 -8.10 -30.20
C TYR A 338 -4.98 -6.73 -30.47
N VAL A 339 -5.86 -6.30 -29.59
CA VAL A 339 -6.61 -5.06 -29.71
C VAL A 339 -6.34 -4.21 -28.48
N ARG A 340 -5.81 -3.00 -28.70
CA ARG A 340 -5.73 -1.98 -27.66
C ARG A 340 -7.03 -1.20 -27.61
N LEU A 341 -7.71 -1.24 -26.47
CA LEU A 341 -9.02 -0.59 -26.25
C LEU A 341 -8.89 0.83 -25.70
N LEU A 342 -7.70 1.21 -25.22
CA LEU A 342 -7.37 2.57 -24.77
C LEU A 342 -8.28 3.08 -23.65
N GLY A 343 -8.73 2.20 -22.76
CA GLY A 343 -9.51 2.57 -21.59
C GLY A 343 -8.78 3.49 -20.61
N ALA A 344 -7.45 3.61 -20.74
CA ALA A 344 -6.60 4.59 -20.07
C ALA A 344 -6.54 5.99 -20.70
N GLY A 345 -7.05 6.17 -21.91
CA GLY A 345 -6.89 7.41 -22.68
C GLY A 345 -8.14 8.28 -22.69
N ASP A 346 -7.99 9.57 -22.97
CA ASP A 346 -9.09 10.55 -23.05
C ASP A 346 -10.23 10.16 -24.02
N ARG A 347 -10.01 9.14 -24.87
CA ARG A 347 -10.99 8.60 -25.80
C ARG A 347 -10.82 7.08 -25.94
N PRO A 348 -11.50 6.28 -25.10
CA PRO A 348 -11.59 4.83 -25.29
C PRO A 348 -12.12 4.51 -26.69
N ARG A 349 -11.65 3.40 -27.29
CA ARG A 349 -12.08 3.02 -28.64
C ARG A 349 -13.54 2.57 -28.65
N ASP A 350 -14.28 3.05 -29.64
CA ASP A 350 -15.65 2.63 -29.90
C ASP A 350 -15.67 1.14 -30.35
N PRO A 351 -16.48 0.27 -29.72
CA PRO A 351 -16.57 -1.14 -30.11
C PRO A 351 -16.93 -1.37 -31.58
N SER A 352 -17.70 -0.46 -32.18
CA SER A 352 -18.08 -0.53 -33.59
C SER A 352 -16.89 -0.31 -34.51
N GLU A 353 -15.99 0.63 -34.17
CA GLU A 353 -14.74 0.86 -34.90
C GLU A 353 -13.79 -0.33 -34.75
N VAL A 354 -13.75 -0.92 -33.55
CA VAL A 354 -12.94 -2.13 -33.28
C VAL A 354 -13.43 -3.30 -34.11
N LEU A 355 -14.74 -3.58 -34.12
CA LEU A 355 -15.31 -4.67 -34.91
C LEU A 355 -15.11 -4.49 -36.41
N ALA A 356 -15.22 -3.27 -36.93
CA ALA A 356 -14.92 -3.00 -38.33
C ALA A 356 -13.48 -3.36 -38.67
N ALA A 357 -12.50 -2.91 -37.86
CA ALA A 357 -11.09 -3.23 -38.06
C ALA A 357 -10.81 -4.75 -37.95
N LEU A 358 -11.48 -5.43 -37.01
CA LEU A 358 -11.37 -6.88 -36.82
C LEU A 358 -11.97 -7.68 -38.00
N LEU A 359 -13.11 -7.24 -38.52
CA LEU A 359 -13.75 -7.84 -39.69
C LEU A 359 -12.90 -7.65 -40.95
N GLN A 360 -12.34 -6.45 -41.16
CA GLN A 360 -11.39 -6.18 -42.24
C GLN A 360 -10.14 -7.07 -42.11
N ALA A 361 -9.54 -7.14 -40.91
CA ALA A 361 -8.38 -7.98 -40.64
C ALA A 361 -8.65 -9.48 -40.84
N SER A 362 -9.91 -9.91 -40.73
CA SER A 362 -10.31 -11.29 -41.02
C SER A 362 -10.30 -11.62 -42.52
N GLY A 363 -10.17 -10.63 -43.40
CA GLY A 363 -10.26 -10.75 -44.86
C GLY A 363 -11.64 -10.39 -45.43
N LEU A 364 -12.53 -9.74 -44.66
CA LEU A 364 -13.83 -9.29 -45.16
C LEU A 364 -13.69 -7.92 -45.85
N ASP A 365 -14.25 -7.76 -47.04
CA ASP A 365 -14.24 -6.50 -47.78
C ASP A 365 -14.96 -5.41 -46.98
N ALA A 366 -14.32 -4.25 -46.83
CA ALA A 366 -14.84 -3.07 -46.13
C ALA A 366 -16.23 -2.66 -46.64
N ALA A 367 -16.51 -2.80 -47.93
CA ALA A 367 -17.81 -2.44 -48.53
C ALA A 367 -18.97 -3.36 -48.08
N THR A 368 -18.66 -4.54 -47.54
CA THR A 368 -19.64 -5.55 -47.11
C THR A 368 -19.90 -5.54 -45.61
N ILE A 369 -19.16 -4.71 -44.85
CA ILE A 369 -19.30 -4.60 -43.39
C ILE A 369 -20.53 -3.76 -43.06
N PRO A 370 -21.53 -4.29 -42.32
CA PRO A 370 -22.70 -3.52 -41.90
C PRO A 370 -22.32 -2.30 -41.06
N GLU A 371 -23.12 -1.23 -41.07
CA GLU A 371 -22.87 -0.06 -40.19
C GLU A 371 -23.29 -0.27 -38.72
N PRO A 372 -24.46 -0.90 -38.42
CA PRO A 372 -24.90 -1.06 -37.03
C PRO A 372 -23.99 -1.97 -36.20
N LEU A 373 -23.75 -1.59 -34.95
CA LEU A 373 -22.89 -2.34 -34.02
C LEU A 373 -23.33 -3.80 -33.82
N GLU A 374 -24.63 -4.03 -33.64
CA GLU A 374 -25.19 -5.36 -33.42
C GLU A 374 -24.99 -6.27 -34.64
N ASP A 375 -25.16 -5.72 -35.85
CA ASP A 375 -24.95 -6.45 -37.11
C ASP A 375 -23.46 -6.76 -37.32
N ARG A 376 -22.55 -5.82 -37.05
CA ARG A 376 -21.10 -6.07 -37.06
C ARG A 376 -20.73 -7.18 -36.10
N ALA A 377 -21.26 -7.15 -34.88
CA ALA A 377 -21.03 -8.18 -33.88
C ALA A 377 -21.55 -9.55 -34.35
N ALA A 378 -22.73 -9.60 -34.98
CA ALA A 378 -23.30 -10.83 -35.54
C ALA A 378 -22.43 -11.43 -36.66
N VAL A 379 -21.99 -10.59 -37.61
CA VAL A 379 -21.07 -11.01 -38.68
C VAL A 379 -19.75 -11.50 -38.10
N PHE A 380 -19.22 -10.80 -37.10
CA PHE A 380 -17.98 -11.19 -36.43
C PHE A 380 -18.07 -12.59 -35.79
N ARG A 381 -19.16 -12.89 -35.07
CA ARG A 381 -19.40 -14.24 -34.53
C ARG A 381 -19.52 -15.29 -35.62
N GLY A 382 -20.22 -14.99 -36.73
CA GLY A 382 -20.30 -15.88 -37.88
C GLY A 382 -18.94 -16.18 -38.50
N ARG A 383 -18.07 -15.17 -38.60
CA ARG A 383 -16.71 -15.31 -39.14
C ARG A 383 -15.79 -16.12 -38.23
N LEU A 384 -16.00 -16.15 -36.92
CA LEU A 384 -15.21 -16.97 -35.99
C LEU A 384 -15.70 -18.41 -35.84
N THR A 385 -16.87 -18.74 -36.40
CA THR A 385 -17.45 -20.08 -36.28
C THR A 385 -16.52 -21.13 -36.90
N GLY A 386 -16.23 -22.18 -36.13
CA GLY A 386 -15.37 -23.29 -36.54
C GLY A 386 -13.86 -22.98 -36.54
N ARG A 387 -13.44 -21.82 -36.03
CA ARG A 387 -12.04 -21.38 -36.01
C ARG A 387 -11.47 -21.31 -34.60
N ARG A 388 -10.17 -21.56 -34.48
CA ARG A 388 -9.41 -21.50 -33.24
C ARG A 388 -8.58 -20.21 -33.18
N VAL A 389 -9.18 -19.17 -32.60
CA VAL A 389 -8.62 -17.82 -32.53
C VAL A 389 -8.51 -17.36 -31.08
N LEU A 390 -7.35 -16.82 -30.69
CA LEU A 390 -7.17 -16.12 -29.43
C LEU A 390 -7.31 -14.61 -29.65
N ILE A 391 -8.17 -13.95 -28.87
CA ILE A 391 -8.40 -12.51 -28.91
C ILE A 391 -7.95 -11.91 -27.59
N VAL A 392 -6.94 -11.04 -27.63
CA VAL A 392 -6.47 -10.26 -26.49
C VAL A 392 -6.98 -8.84 -26.59
N LEU A 393 -7.86 -8.47 -25.67
CA LEU A 393 -8.45 -7.13 -25.52
C LEU A 393 -7.73 -6.40 -24.39
N ASP A 394 -6.73 -5.59 -24.73
CA ASP A 394 -5.88 -4.91 -23.76
C ASP A 394 -6.40 -3.53 -23.40
N ASP A 395 -6.43 -3.23 -22.10
CA ASP A 395 -6.82 -1.94 -21.52
C ASP A 395 -8.29 -1.58 -21.76
N ALA A 396 -9.21 -2.47 -21.39
CA ALA A 396 -10.66 -2.22 -21.46
C ALA A 396 -11.12 -1.20 -20.40
N ALA A 397 -11.96 -0.24 -20.80
CA ALA A 397 -12.55 0.76 -19.92
C ALA A 397 -13.67 0.18 -19.04
N ASP A 398 -14.63 -0.52 -19.67
CA ASP A 398 -15.83 -1.03 -19.02
C ASP A 398 -16.34 -2.31 -19.72
N ALA A 399 -17.43 -2.87 -19.17
CA ALA A 399 -18.04 -4.08 -19.71
C ALA A 399 -18.78 -3.83 -21.04
N GLU A 400 -19.30 -2.62 -21.27
CA GLU A 400 -20.04 -2.27 -22.50
C GLU A 400 -19.09 -2.22 -23.70
N GLN A 401 -17.84 -1.79 -23.49
CA GLN A 401 -16.80 -1.82 -24.51
C GLN A 401 -16.47 -3.25 -24.97
N VAL A 402 -16.55 -4.22 -24.06
CA VAL A 402 -16.11 -5.60 -24.29
C VAL A 402 -17.23 -6.47 -24.85
N ARG A 403 -18.48 -6.32 -24.37
CA ARG A 403 -19.62 -7.20 -24.73
C ARG A 403 -19.79 -7.44 -26.24
N PRO A 404 -19.75 -6.42 -27.11
CA PRO A 404 -19.92 -6.61 -28.56
C PRO A 404 -18.78 -7.40 -29.22
N LEU A 405 -17.61 -7.47 -28.57
CA LEU A 405 -16.39 -8.12 -29.06
C LEU A 405 -16.33 -9.60 -28.68
N LEU A 406 -17.32 -10.14 -27.96
CA LEU A 406 -17.33 -11.52 -27.51
C LEU A 406 -17.86 -12.46 -28.61
N PRO A 407 -17.12 -13.52 -28.97
CA PRO A 407 -17.45 -14.39 -30.09
C PRO A 407 -18.60 -15.37 -29.79
N GLY A 408 -18.75 -15.83 -28.55
CA GLY A 408 -19.82 -16.75 -28.14
C GLY A 408 -19.81 -18.13 -28.81
N THR A 409 -18.74 -18.48 -29.53
CA THR A 409 -18.56 -19.76 -30.25
C THR A 409 -17.41 -20.57 -29.67
N ALA A 410 -17.53 -21.90 -29.70
CA ALA A 410 -16.43 -22.80 -29.36
C ALA A 410 -15.21 -22.58 -30.28
N GLY A 411 -14.00 -22.82 -29.75
CA GLY A 411 -12.74 -22.60 -30.46
C GLY A 411 -12.17 -21.19 -30.34
N ALA A 412 -12.97 -20.17 -30.06
CA ALA A 412 -12.49 -18.80 -29.85
C ALA A 412 -12.33 -18.49 -28.35
N ALA A 413 -11.16 -17.97 -27.96
CA ALA A 413 -10.84 -17.58 -26.59
C ALA A 413 -10.64 -16.08 -26.48
N VAL A 414 -11.15 -15.45 -25.40
CA VAL A 414 -11.00 -14.01 -25.16
C VAL A 414 -10.30 -13.77 -23.83
N LEU A 415 -9.22 -12.98 -23.88
CA LEU A 415 -8.48 -12.50 -22.73
C LEU A 415 -8.54 -10.98 -22.67
N VAL A 416 -9.10 -10.44 -21.59
CA VAL A 416 -9.27 -9.01 -21.38
C VAL A 416 -8.32 -8.55 -20.29
N THR A 417 -7.63 -7.42 -20.48
CA THR A 417 -6.96 -6.72 -19.38
C THR A 417 -7.73 -5.45 -19.07
N SER A 418 -7.92 -5.15 -17.77
CA SER A 418 -8.58 -3.91 -17.35
C SER A 418 -8.01 -3.41 -16.02
N ARG A 419 -8.15 -2.12 -15.77
CA ARG A 419 -7.97 -1.54 -14.43
C ARG A 419 -9.17 -1.82 -13.52
N PHE A 420 -10.35 -1.94 -14.13
CA PHE A 420 -11.62 -2.15 -13.43
C PHE A 420 -11.96 -3.64 -13.33
N GLU A 421 -12.71 -4.03 -12.30
CA GLU A 421 -13.11 -5.44 -12.11
C GLU A 421 -14.06 -5.98 -13.19
N LEU A 422 -14.70 -5.11 -13.98
CA LEU A 422 -15.65 -5.45 -15.03
C LEU A 422 -16.73 -6.46 -14.57
N ARG A 423 -17.22 -6.34 -13.33
CA ARG A 423 -18.17 -7.27 -12.70
C ARG A 423 -19.42 -7.54 -13.55
N GLY A 424 -19.84 -6.55 -14.35
CA GLY A 424 -20.93 -6.71 -15.32
C GLY A 424 -20.73 -7.84 -16.34
N LEU A 425 -19.49 -8.20 -16.69
CA LEU A 425 -19.16 -9.37 -17.52
C LEU A 425 -19.27 -10.68 -16.75
N GLY A 426 -18.95 -10.69 -15.46
CA GLY A 426 -19.17 -11.86 -14.59
C GLY A 426 -20.64 -12.26 -14.53
N VAL A 427 -21.53 -11.27 -14.39
CA VAL A 427 -22.98 -11.50 -14.35
C VAL A 427 -23.56 -11.93 -15.70
N SER A 428 -23.17 -11.25 -16.78
CA SER A 428 -23.80 -11.44 -18.10
C SER A 428 -23.18 -12.56 -18.94
N HIS A 429 -21.89 -12.86 -18.74
CA HIS A 429 -21.10 -13.77 -19.59
C HIS A 429 -20.25 -14.77 -18.79
N ALA A 430 -20.51 -14.92 -17.49
CA ALA A 430 -19.77 -15.80 -16.58
C ALA A 430 -18.24 -15.60 -16.64
N ALA A 431 -17.80 -14.36 -16.88
CA ALA A 431 -16.38 -14.05 -17.09
C ALA A 431 -15.51 -14.53 -15.93
N HIS A 432 -14.41 -15.20 -16.25
CA HIS A 432 -13.45 -15.71 -15.26
C HIS A 432 -12.50 -14.58 -14.84
N ALA A 433 -12.68 -14.07 -13.63
CA ALA A 433 -11.89 -12.96 -13.11
C ALA A 433 -10.58 -13.45 -12.48
N VAL A 434 -9.44 -12.93 -12.97
CA VAL A 434 -8.11 -13.19 -12.43
C VAL A 434 -7.52 -11.88 -11.91
N ARG A 435 -7.49 -11.73 -10.58
CA ARG A 435 -6.88 -10.58 -9.92
C ARG A 435 -5.40 -10.81 -9.67
N LEU A 436 -4.55 -10.06 -10.37
CA LEU A 436 -3.10 -10.12 -10.17
C LEU A 436 -2.68 -9.40 -8.89
N GLN A 437 -1.97 -10.13 -8.05
CA GLN A 437 -1.28 -9.61 -6.87
C GLN A 437 0.06 -9.00 -7.24
N VAL A 438 0.82 -8.40 -6.33
CA VAL A 438 2.23 -8.08 -6.60
C VAL A 438 3.10 -9.34 -6.62
N LEU A 439 4.36 -9.20 -7.03
CA LEU A 439 5.30 -10.31 -6.94
C LEU A 439 5.53 -10.69 -5.47
N ASP A 440 5.76 -11.97 -5.23
CA ASP A 440 6.29 -12.41 -3.94
C ASP A 440 7.78 -12.02 -3.79
N ARG A 441 8.37 -12.35 -2.64
CA ARG A 441 9.75 -11.96 -2.34
C ARG A 441 10.77 -12.66 -3.25
N GLU A 442 10.54 -13.93 -3.59
CA GLU A 442 11.44 -14.73 -4.42
C GLU A 442 11.31 -14.33 -5.90
N GLU A 443 10.08 -14.07 -6.36
CA GLU A 443 9.79 -13.53 -7.68
C GLU A 443 10.41 -12.14 -7.85
N ALA A 444 10.31 -11.26 -6.85
CA ALA A 444 10.94 -9.93 -6.89
C ALA A 444 12.48 -10.02 -6.94
N HIS A 445 13.07 -10.93 -6.16
CA HIS A 445 14.50 -11.22 -6.19
C HIS A 445 14.93 -11.72 -7.57
N THR A 446 14.21 -12.70 -8.14
CA THR A 446 14.49 -13.26 -9.46
C THR A 446 14.45 -12.20 -10.56
N LEU A 447 13.49 -11.27 -10.50
CA LEU A 447 13.42 -10.15 -11.45
C LEU A 447 14.63 -9.23 -11.33
N LEU A 448 15.02 -8.85 -10.10
CA LEU A 448 16.21 -8.02 -9.88
C LEU A 448 17.49 -8.71 -10.36
N SER A 449 17.66 -10.00 -10.04
CA SER A 449 18.80 -10.81 -10.50
C SER A 449 18.84 -10.95 -12.02
N GLY A 450 17.69 -11.09 -12.68
CA GLY A 450 17.60 -11.18 -14.13
C GLY A 450 18.07 -9.92 -14.86
N VAL A 451 17.92 -8.74 -14.25
CA VAL A 451 18.33 -7.46 -14.84
C VAL A 451 19.72 -7.01 -14.39
N LEU A 452 20.06 -7.21 -13.10
CA LEU A 452 21.31 -6.73 -12.50
C LEU A 452 22.44 -7.78 -12.48
N GLY A 453 22.10 -9.04 -12.69
CA GLY A 453 22.99 -10.19 -12.52
C GLY A 453 23.00 -10.74 -11.10
N GLU A 454 22.96 -12.07 -10.98
CA GLU A 454 22.89 -12.82 -9.71
C GLU A 454 24.01 -12.42 -8.73
N GLY A 455 25.24 -12.28 -9.22
CA GLY A 455 26.40 -11.96 -8.37
C GLY A 455 26.29 -10.61 -7.65
N ARG A 456 25.62 -9.61 -8.25
CA ARG A 456 25.45 -8.28 -7.65
C ARG A 456 24.35 -8.28 -6.59
N VAL A 457 23.28 -9.03 -6.83
CA VAL A 457 22.15 -9.14 -5.90
C VAL A 457 22.53 -9.99 -4.68
N ALA A 458 23.20 -11.13 -4.91
CA ALA A 458 23.69 -12.02 -3.86
C ALA A 458 24.76 -11.38 -2.97
N ALA A 459 25.51 -10.38 -3.47
CA ALA A 459 26.48 -9.63 -2.69
C ALA A 459 25.84 -8.66 -1.67
N GLU A 460 24.60 -8.22 -1.90
CA GLU A 460 23.89 -7.26 -1.04
C GLU A 460 22.43 -7.70 -0.76
N PRO A 461 22.19 -8.85 -0.08
CA PRO A 461 20.86 -9.46 0.03
C PRO A 461 19.85 -8.62 0.81
N GLU A 462 20.26 -7.99 1.92
CA GLU A 462 19.38 -7.12 2.70
C GLU A 462 19.01 -5.84 1.94
N ALA A 463 19.95 -5.25 1.20
CA ALA A 463 19.69 -4.08 0.36
C ALA A 463 18.75 -4.42 -0.79
N SER A 464 18.91 -5.58 -1.43
CA SER A 464 17.99 -6.08 -2.45
C SER A 464 16.58 -6.28 -1.89
N ARG A 465 16.45 -6.89 -0.71
CA ARG A 465 15.16 -7.09 -0.04
C ARG A 465 14.51 -5.74 0.29
N ARG A 466 15.27 -4.79 0.82
CA ARG A 466 14.78 -3.43 1.10
C ARG A 466 14.33 -2.72 -0.17
N LEU A 467 15.13 -2.79 -1.25
CA LEU A 467 14.79 -2.22 -2.55
C LEU A 467 13.49 -2.81 -3.11
N ALA A 468 13.32 -4.13 -2.99
CA ALA A 468 12.12 -4.81 -3.46
C ALA A 468 10.86 -4.34 -2.72
N GLU A 469 10.94 -4.19 -1.39
CA GLU A 469 9.83 -3.68 -0.57
C GLU A 469 9.60 -2.17 -0.81
N GLN A 470 10.65 -1.35 -1.05
CA GLN A 470 10.50 0.06 -1.43
C GLN A 470 9.82 0.25 -2.79
N CYS A 471 10.03 -0.69 -3.72
CA CYS A 471 9.31 -0.78 -5.00
C CYS A 471 7.93 -1.44 -4.84
N ALA A 472 7.54 -1.78 -3.61
CA ALA A 472 6.32 -2.48 -3.24
C ALA A 472 6.09 -3.77 -4.07
N ARG A 473 7.20 -4.41 -4.47
CA ARG A 473 7.26 -5.60 -5.32
C ARG A 473 6.45 -5.51 -6.63
N LEU A 474 6.22 -4.30 -7.13
CA LEU A 474 5.58 -4.07 -8.43
C LEU A 474 6.59 -4.32 -9.55
N PRO A 475 6.29 -5.18 -10.55
CA PRO A 475 7.20 -5.43 -11.67
C PRO A 475 7.67 -4.16 -12.38
N LEU A 476 6.78 -3.19 -12.62
CA LEU A 476 7.16 -1.93 -13.26
C LEU A 476 8.19 -1.16 -12.43
N ALA A 477 7.95 -1.00 -11.13
CA ALA A 477 8.85 -0.26 -10.24
C ALA A 477 10.21 -0.96 -10.10
N LEU A 478 10.21 -2.29 -9.93
CA LEU A 478 11.43 -3.09 -9.86
C LEU A 478 12.27 -2.99 -11.13
N ARG A 479 11.63 -3.01 -12.31
CA ARG A 479 12.34 -2.88 -13.60
C ARG A 479 12.93 -1.48 -13.78
N ILE A 480 12.22 -0.42 -13.37
CA ILE A 480 12.77 0.94 -13.40
C ILE A 480 13.95 1.08 -12.45
N ALA A 481 13.83 0.59 -11.21
CA ALA A 481 14.90 0.58 -10.23
C ALA A 481 16.14 -0.18 -10.74
N ALA A 482 15.93 -1.38 -11.29
CA ALA A 482 16.99 -2.20 -11.86
C ALA A 482 17.63 -1.54 -13.09
N ALA A 483 16.86 -0.93 -13.98
CA ALA A 483 17.40 -0.19 -15.13
C ALA A 483 18.27 1.00 -14.70
N ASN A 484 17.82 1.77 -13.71
CA ASN A 484 18.58 2.89 -13.14
C ASN A 484 19.90 2.43 -12.47
N LEU A 485 19.89 1.27 -11.83
CA LEU A 485 21.07 0.63 -11.22
C LEU A 485 22.00 0.00 -12.27
N ALA A 486 21.47 -0.54 -13.36
CA ALA A 486 22.22 -1.09 -14.48
C ALA A 486 22.97 0.01 -15.25
N ALA A 487 22.33 1.18 -15.44
CA ALA A 487 22.95 2.36 -16.04
C ALA A 487 24.10 2.97 -15.19
N ARG A 488 24.25 2.54 -13.93
CA ARG A 488 25.30 3.02 -13.01
C ARG A 488 25.97 1.85 -12.29
N PRO A 489 26.83 1.05 -12.97
CA PRO A 489 27.41 -0.17 -12.41
C PRO A 489 28.20 0.03 -11.11
N GLY A 490 28.81 1.21 -10.92
CA GLY A 490 29.58 1.55 -9.71
C GLY A 490 28.75 1.95 -8.49
N ARG A 491 27.42 2.06 -8.59
CA ARG A 491 26.54 2.40 -7.47
C ARG A 491 26.08 1.14 -6.74
N SER A 492 26.23 1.03 -5.43
CA SER A 492 25.73 -0.12 -4.67
C SER A 492 24.20 -0.14 -4.57
N LEU A 493 23.63 -1.32 -4.29
CA LEU A 493 22.19 -1.48 -4.04
C LEU A 493 21.80 -0.71 -2.79
N GLU A 494 22.61 -0.80 -1.73
CA GLU A 494 22.40 -0.07 -0.48
C GLU A 494 22.28 1.44 -0.70
N ALA A 495 23.21 2.03 -1.47
CA ALA A 495 23.22 3.48 -1.73
C ALA A 495 22.03 3.94 -2.60
N TYR A 496 21.47 3.07 -3.45
CA TYR A 496 20.26 3.38 -4.19
C TYR A 496 19.01 3.23 -3.31
N ALA A 497 18.95 2.18 -2.49
CA ALA A 497 17.86 1.98 -1.55
C ALA A 497 17.79 3.13 -0.52
N THR A 498 18.92 3.59 0.02
CA THR A 498 18.95 4.77 0.91
C THR A 498 18.47 6.04 0.19
N ASP A 499 18.82 6.21 -1.09
CA ASP A 499 18.33 7.34 -1.88
C ASP A 499 16.81 7.27 -2.08
N LEU A 500 16.23 6.09 -2.25
CA LEU A 500 14.77 5.91 -2.31
C LEU A 500 14.05 6.15 -0.97
N ASP A 501 14.76 6.15 0.16
CA ASP A 501 14.19 6.49 1.46
C ASP A 501 14.03 8.00 1.68
N SER A 502 14.71 8.83 0.89
CA SER A 502 14.53 10.28 0.95
C SER A 502 13.25 10.73 0.23
N ASP A 503 12.92 12.01 0.37
CA ASP A 503 11.79 12.62 -0.33
C ASP A 503 11.85 12.41 -1.85
N GLY A 504 10.67 12.29 -2.46
CA GLY A 504 10.52 12.15 -3.90
C GLY A 504 10.78 10.73 -4.44
N ARG A 505 10.54 9.67 -3.66
CA ARG A 505 10.69 8.26 -4.10
C ARG A 505 10.04 8.00 -5.46
N LEU A 506 8.82 8.48 -5.70
CA LEU A 506 8.12 8.28 -6.97
C LEU A 506 8.79 9.00 -8.14
N ALA A 507 9.41 10.16 -7.90
CA ALA A 507 10.19 10.85 -8.93
C ALA A 507 11.46 10.06 -9.29
N LYS A 508 12.07 9.37 -8.32
CA LYS A 508 13.25 8.52 -8.53
C LYS A 508 12.94 7.19 -9.20
N LEU A 509 11.69 6.73 -9.15
CA LEU A 509 11.17 5.59 -9.92
C LEU A 509 10.65 6.02 -11.30
N SER A 510 11.52 6.73 -12.02
CA SER A 510 11.34 7.12 -13.43
C SER A 510 12.64 6.94 -14.21
N ILE A 511 12.54 6.90 -15.54
CA ILE A 511 13.70 6.89 -16.45
C ILE A 511 13.83 8.28 -17.09
N ALA A 512 15.03 8.86 -17.04
CA ALA A 512 15.29 10.17 -17.62
C ALA A 512 15.02 10.15 -19.13
N GLY A 513 14.23 11.11 -19.63
CA GLY A 513 13.86 11.22 -21.05
C GLY A 513 12.65 10.36 -21.47
N ASP A 514 12.23 9.39 -20.66
CA ASP A 514 11.06 8.54 -20.95
C ASP A 514 9.96 8.70 -19.90
N ARG A 515 9.05 9.65 -20.17
CA ARG A 515 7.88 9.87 -19.33
C ARG A 515 6.92 8.68 -19.29
N ARG A 516 6.93 7.78 -20.27
CA ARG A 516 6.05 6.59 -20.28
C ARG A 516 6.59 5.48 -19.36
N ALA A 517 7.90 5.45 -19.13
CA ALA A 517 8.56 4.54 -18.19
C ALA A 517 8.65 5.13 -16.77
N ALA A 518 7.53 5.63 -16.24
CA ALA A 518 7.42 6.16 -14.88
C ALA A 518 6.26 5.52 -14.12
N VAL A 519 6.48 5.15 -12.87
CA VAL A 519 5.42 4.62 -11.99
C VAL A 519 4.28 5.65 -11.84
N ARG A 520 4.64 6.94 -11.74
CA ARG A 520 3.67 8.03 -11.59
C ARG A 520 2.68 8.08 -12.75
N THR A 521 3.14 7.96 -13.99
CA THR A 521 2.27 8.01 -15.17
C THR A 521 1.23 6.90 -15.15
N ALA A 522 1.60 5.68 -14.75
CA ALA A 522 0.64 4.59 -14.60
C ALA A 522 -0.44 4.88 -13.54
N PHE A 523 -0.10 5.65 -12.49
CA PHE A 523 -1.06 6.10 -11.47
C PHE A 523 -1.90 7.28 -11.95
N ASP A 524 -1.30 8.28 -12.62
CA ASP A 524 -2.00 9.42 -13.24
C ASP A 524 -3.10 8.90 -14.19
N ASP A 525 -2.74 7.98 -15.10
CA ASP A 525 -3.65 7.36 -16.06
C ASP A 525 -4.81 6.62 -15.36
N SER A 526 -4.59 6.11 -14.15
CA SER A 526 -5.63 5.40 -13.39
C SER A 526 -6.57 6.34 -12.64
N LEU A 527 -6.14 7.56 -12.33
CA LEU A 527 -6.98 8.59 -11.71
C LEU A 527 -7.78 9.41 -12.73
N ALA A 528 -7.31 9.52 -13.97
CA ALA A 528 -7.91 10.39 -15.00
C ALA A 528 -9.39 10.08 -15.33
N PHE A 529 -9.86 8.85 -15.06
CA PHE A 529 -11.24 8.40 -15.35
C PHE A 529 -12.17 8.43 -14.14
N LEU A 530 -11.65 8.79 -12.97
CA LEU A 530 -12.43 8.80 -11.75
C LEU A 530 -13.11 10.15 -11.56
N ASP A 531 -14.31 10.10 -10.98
CA ASP A 531 -15.01 11.30 -10.57
C ASP A 531 -14.14 12.13 -9.61
N PRO A 532 -14.22 13.48 -9.67
CA PRO A 532 -13.43 14.36 -8.81
C PRO A 532 -13.55 14.05 -7.31
N SER A 533 -14.73 13.56 -6.87
CA SER A 533 -14.96 13.13 -5.49
C SER A 533 -14.15 11.89 -5.10
N ALA A 534 -14.03 10.91 -6.00
CA ALA A 534 -13.21 9.71 -5.77
C ALA A 534 -11.71 10.05 -5.78
N VAL A 535 -11.26 10.93 -6.68
CA VAL A 535 -9.88 11.45 -6.70
C VAL A 535 -9.57 12.22 -5.40
N ARG A 536 -10.52 13.04 -4.91
CA ARG A 536 -10.38 13.74 -3.64
C ARG A 536 -10.27 12.75 -2.48
N LEU A 537 -11.14 11.75 -2.39
CA LEU A 537 -11.07 10.74 -1.33
C LEU A 537 -9.75 9.97 -1.40
N PHE A 538 -9.33 9.53 -2.59
CA PHE A 538 -8.05 8.84 -2.80
C PHE A 538 -6.88 9.63 -2.21
N ALA A 539 -6.80 10.92 -2.51
CA ALA A 539 -5.77 11.79 -1.95
C ALA A 539 -5.87 11.85 -0.43
N LEU A 540 -7.05 12.18 0.12
CA LEU A 540 -7.25 12.31 1.58
C LEU A 540 -6.93 11.03 2.35
N LEU A 541 -7.23 9.85 1.78
CA LEU A 541 -6.86 8.57 2.36
C LEU A 541 -5.33 8.41 2.49
N GLY A 542 -4.53 9.09 1.69
CA GLY A 542 -3.07 9.19 1.87
C GLY A 542 -2.64 9.83 3.20
N LEU A 543 -3.55 10.52 3.89
CA LEU A 543 -3.34 11.03 5.25
C LEU A 543 -3.54 9.94 6.32
N HIS A 544 -4.13 8.80 6.00
CA HIS A 544 -4.34 7.72 6.96
C HIS A 544 -3.02 6.97 7.22
N PRO A 545 -2.47 6.98 8.45
CA PRO A 545 -1.17 6.38 8.73
C PRO A 545 -1.22 4.86 8.96
N GLY A 546 -2.42 4.33 9.22
CA GLY A 546 -2.63 2.93 9.55
C GLY A 546 -2.47 1.95 8.37
N PRO A 547 -2.31 0.64 8.63
CA PRO A 547 -2.19 -0.37 7.58
C PRO A 547 -3.43 -0.47 6.68
N ASP A 548 -4.62 -0.23 7.23
CA ASP A 548 -5.92 -0.32 6.57
C ASP A 548 -6.90 0.72 7.16
N PHE A 549 -8.11 0.82 6.60
CA PHE A 549 -9.16 1.70 7.09
C PHE A 549 -10.56 1.20 6.66
N GLY A 550 -11.58 1.58 7.44
CA GLY A 550 -12.99 1.36 7.11
C GLY A 550 -13.67 2.64 6.61
N ALA A 551 -14.95 2.51 6.23
CA ALA A 551 -15.77 3.60 5.70
C ALA A 551 -15.88 4.80 6.65
N GLU A 552 -15.98 4.59 7.96
CA GLU A 552 -16.11 5.69 8.92
C GLU A 552 -14.84 6.54 9.07
N ALA A 553 -13.65 5.92 9.02
CA ALA A 553 -12.39 6.65 9.03
C ALA A 553 -12.20 7.44 7.72
N ALA A 554 -12.60 6.85 6.60
CA ALA A 554 -12.64 7.53 5.30
C ALA A 554 -13.61 8.72 5.29
N ALA A 555 -14.78 8.56 5.92
CA ALA A 555 -15.79 9.62 6.08
C ALA A 555 -15.28 10.79 6.94
N ALA A 556 -14.57 10.49 8.04
CA ALA A 556 -13.93 11.52 8.87
C ALA A 556 -12.91 12.35 8.07
N LEU A 557 -12.07 11.70 7.26
CA LEU A 557 -11.15 12.37 6.35
C LEU A 557 -11.90 13.22 5.32
N LEU A 558 -12.93 12.65 4.69
CA LEU A 558 -13.72 13.31 3.64
C LEU A 558 -14.50 14.54 4.15
N GLY A 559 -14.96 14.47 5.41
CA GLY A 559 -15.89 15.43 6.01
C GLY A 559 -17.33 15.21 5.55
N ASP A 560 -17.74 13.95 5.32
CA ASP A 560 -19.04 13.57 4.76
C ASP A 560 -19.63 12.34 5.49
N GLU A 561 -20.79 11.85 5.07
CA GLU A 561 -21.45 10.68 5.67
C GLU A 561 -20.74 9.35 5.32
N PRO A 562 -20.76 8.34 6.23
CA PRO A 562 -20.15 7.02 5.99
C PRO A 562 -20.63 6.32 4.72
N ALA A 563 -21.91 6.46 4.35
CA ALA A 563 -22.45 5.86 3.14
C ALA A 563 -21.79 6.41 1.86
N VAL A 564 -21.60 7.74 1.80
CA VAL A 564 -20.91 8.40 0.67
C VAL A 564 -19.46 7.95 0.58
N ALA A 565 -18.78 7.84 1.72
CA ALA A 565 -17.40 7.36 1.77
C ALA A 565 -17.29 5.89 1.33
N GLU A 566 -18.24 5.03 1.71
CA GLU A 566 -18.29 3.62 1.31
C GLU A 566 -18.45 3.45 -0.19
N GLU A 567 -19.38 4.19 -0.82
CA GLU A 567 -19.57 4.19 -2.27
C GLU A 567 -18.28 4.60 -3.01
N LEU A 568 -17.62 5.66 -2.55
CA LEU A 568 -16.36 6.12 -3.15
C LEU A 568 -15.20 5.14 -2.91
N LEU A 569 -15.16 4.47 -1.75
CA LEU A 569 -14.18 3.41 -1.47
C LEU A 569 -14.36 2.22 -2.41
N ASP A 570 -15.61 1.85 -2.71
CA ASP A 570 -15.92 0.80 -3.67
C ASP A 570 -15.50 1.20 -5.09
N VAL A 571 -15.72 2.45 -5.51
CA VAL A 571 -15.19 2.96 -6.80
C VAL A 571 -13.66 2.85 -6.86
N LEU A 572 -12.96 3.22 -5.79
CA LEU A 572 -11.50 3.14 -5.73
C LEU A 572 -10.98 1.69 -5.69
N ALA A 573 -11.69 0.79 -5.02
CA ALA A 573 -11.37 -0.64 -4.99
C ALA A 573 -11.60 -1.29 -6.36
N ASP A 574 -12.71 -0.95 -7.02
CA ASP A 574 -13.06 -1.42 -8.36
C ASP A 574 -12.02 -0.95 -9.39
N ALA A 575 -11.50 0.28 -9.25
CA ALA A 575 -10.40 0.81 -10.06
C ALA A 575 -9.01 0.21 -9.73
N SER A 576 -8.93 -0.78 -8.84
CA SER A 576 -7.69 -1.39 -8.33
C SER A 576 -6.71 -0.40 -7.68
N LEU A 577 -7.21 0.74 -7.15
CA LEU A 577 -6.41 1.70 -6.38
C LEU A 577 -6.39 1.37 -4.89
N LEU A 578 -7.40 0.65 -4.41
CA LEU A 578 -7.48 0.04 -3.09
C LEU A 578 -7.68 -1.47 -3.19
N GLN A 579 -7.34 -2.19 -2.13
CA GLN A 579 -7.71 -3.60 -1.99
C GLN A 579 -8.74 -3.74 -0.88
N ARG A 580 -9.79 -4.53 -1.15
CA ARG A 580 -10.80 -4.90 -0.16
C ARG A 580 -10.37 -6.19 0.54
N SER A 581 -10.34 -6.15 1.86
CA SER A 581 -10.11 -7.30 2.73
C SER A 581 -11.43 -8.01 3.05
N ALA A 582 -11.38 -9.26 3.47
CA ALA A 582 -12.54 -10.07 3.85
C ALA A 582 -13.33 -9.49 5.05
N ALA A 583 -12.77 -8.53 5.78
CA ALA A 583 -13.40 -7.84 6.90
C ALA A 583 -14.05 -6.50 6.51
N ASP A 584 -14.38 -6.30 5.23
CA ASP A 584 -14.91 -5.03 4.69
C ASP A 584 -14.02 -3.81 4.99
N ARG A 585 -12.70 -4.04 4.97
CA ARG A 585 -11.68 -3.01 5.13
C ARG A 585 -10.94 -2.77 3.84
N PHE A 586 -10.40 -1.58 3.71
CA PHE A 586 -9.66 -1.14 2.54
C PHE A 586 -8.21 -0.91 2.93
N LEU A 587 -7.29 -1.27 2.04
CA LEU A 587 -5.87 -0.98 2.20
C LEU A 587 -5.26 -0.42 0.92
N PHE A 588 -4.25 0.41 1.08
CA PHE A 588 -3.41 0.85 -0.02
C PHE A 588 -2.33 -0.16 -0.33
N HIS A 589 -1.98 -0.20 -1.61
CA HIS A 589 -0.66 -0.61 -2.03
C HIS A 589 0.39 0.46 -1.63
N ASP A 590 1.58 0.08 -1.18
CA ASP A 590 2.53 1.03 -0.55
C ASP A 590 2.93 2.21 -1.45
N LEU A 591 3.19 1.98 -2.75
CA LEU A 591 3.46 3.07 -3.69
C LEU A 591 2.24 3.95 -3.99
N LEU A 592 1.02 3.37 -3.96
CA LEU A 592 -0.22 4.15 -4.10
C LEU A 592 -0.50 4.99 -2.84
N ARG A 593 -0.14 4.49 -1.65
CA ARG A 593 -0.21 5.26 -0.40
C ARG A 593 0.68 6.50 -0.45
N LEU A 594 1.94 6.32 -0.91
CA LEU A 594 2.87 7.44 -1.09
C LEU A 594 2.34 8.43 -2.12
N TYR A 595 1.83 7.94 -3.24
CA TYR A 595 1.26 8.77 -4.29
C TYR A 595 0.03 9.55 -3.80
N ALA A 596 -0.88 8.91 -3.07
CA ALA A 596 -2.02 9.55 -2.43
C ALA A 596 -1.59 10.63 -1.43
N ALA A 597 -0.55 10.37 -0.63
CA ALA A 597 -0.03 11.33 0.34
C ALA A 597 0.58 12.58 -0.33
N GLU A 598 1.32 12.42 -1.44
CA GLU A 598 1.81 13.55 -2.24
C GLU A 598 0.65 14.37 -2.83
N HIS A 599 -0.40 13.70 -3.31
CA HIS A 599 -1.63 14.34 -3.80
C HIS A 599 -2.39 15.08 -2.70
N ALA A 600 -2.47 14.52 -1.49
CA ALA A 600 -3.04 15.22 -0.34
C ALA A 600 -2.26 16.48 0.01
N ALA A 601 -0.92 16.41 0.04
CA ALA A 601 -0.08 17.57 0.37
C ALA A 601 -0.26 18.74 -0.60
N ALA A 602 -0.67 18.47 -1.85
CA ALA A 602 -1.00 19.51 -2.83
C ALA A 602 -2.38 20.18 -2.58
N GLN A 603 -3.24 19.61 -1.73
CA GLN A 603 -4.55 20.17 -1.41
C GLN A 603 -4.48 21.16 -0.22
N PRO A 604 -5.10 22.34 -0.31
CA PRO A 604 -5.08 23.32 0.78
C PRO A 604 -5.71 22.83 2.10
N ALA A 605 -6.69 21.91 2.04
CA ALA A 605 -7.46 21.47 3.20
C ALA A 605 -6.95 20.17 3.86
N HIS A 606 -5.73 19.71 3.54
CA HIS A 606 -5.22 18.43 4.04
C HIS A 606 -4.99 18.42 5.56
N GLU A 607 -4.57 19.54 6.14
CA GLU A 607 -4.41 19.69 7.60
C GLU A 607 -5.76 19.56 8.33
N GLU A 608 -6.82 20.18 7.80
CA GLU A 608 -8.18 20.08 8.35
C GLU A 608 -8.72 18.65 8.27
N ALA A 609 -8.46 17.94 7.17
CA ALA A 609 -8.84 16.54 7.03
C ALA A 609 -8.12 15.63 8.02
N TRP A 610 -6.81 15.84 8.20
CA TRP A 610 -6.02 15.13 9.20
C TRP A 610 -6.52 15.41 10.63
N GLN A 611 -6.87 16.66 10.93
CA GLN A 611 -7.47 17.03 12.22
C GLN A 611 -8.81 16.31 12.45
N ARG A 612 -9.72 16.29 11.45
CA ARG A 612 -11.00 15.56 11.57
C ARG A 612 -10.80 14.06 11.84
N LEU A 613 -9.83 13.43 11.19
CA LEU A 613 -9.51 12.02 11.43
C LEU A 613 -9.00 11.81 12.88
N CYS A 614 -8.11 12.67 13.35
CA CYS A 614 -7.60 12.63 14.72
C CYS A 614 -8.74 12.77 15.74
N ASP A 615 -9.60 13.77 15.55
CA ASP A 615 -10.73 14.05 16.43
C ASP A 615 -11.72 12.88 16.45
N TRP A 616 -12.00 12.29 15.29
CA TRP A 616 -12.87 11.12 15.18
C TRP A 616 -12.29 9.90 15.91
N TYR A 617 -11.00 9.59 15.74
CA TYR A 617 -10.36 8.48 16.44
C TYR A 617 -10.35 8.70 17.96
N LEU A 618 -10.08 9.92 18.41
CA LEU A 618 -10.08 10.26 19.83
C LEU A 618 -11.48 10.14 20.45
N ALA A 619 -12.49 10.73 19.80
CA ALA A 619 -13.88 10.64 20.24
C ALA A 619 -14.39 9.18 20.25
N THR A 620 -14.00 8.39 19.25
CA THR A 620 -14.41 6.98 19.19
C THR A 620 -13.69 6.13 20.24
N ALA A 621 -12.40 6.39 20.49
CA ALA A 621 -11.67 5.72 21.57
C ALA A 621 -12.25 6.05 22.95
N GLU A 622 -12.70 7.28 23.19
CA GLU A 622 -13.44 7.65 24.41
C GLU A 622 -14.74 6.85 24.56
N ALA A 623 -15.54 6.82 23.49
CA ALA A 623 -16.80 6.09 23.47
C ALA A 623 -16.57 4.60 23.77
N ALA A 624 -15.53 4.01 23.18
CA ALA A 624 -15.22 2.59 23.34
C ALA A 624 -14.75 2.26 24.78
N THR A 625 -14.02 3.17 25.41
CA THR A 625 -13.46 2.96 26.75
C THR A 625 -14.38 3.43 27.88
N ALA A 626 -15.55 4.02 27.57
CA ALA A 626 -16.54 4.43 28.55
C ALA A 626 -17.07 3.26 29.42
N PHE A 627 -17.14 2.05 28.88
CA PHE A 627 -17.58 0.84 29.61
C PHE A 627 -16.55 0.29 30.59
N GLU A 628 -15.28 0.67 30.44
CA GLU A 628 -14.18 0.16 31.27
C GLU A 628 -13.87 1.08 32.47
N TYR A 629 -14.61 2.19 32.60
CA TYR A 629 -14.19 3.32 33.41
C TYR A 629 -14.51 3.19 34.90
N THR A 630 -13.72 2.41 35.63
CA THR A 630 -13.70 2.46 37.10
C THR A 630 -12.27 2.45 37.63
N GLY A 631 -11.72 3.62 37.98
CA GLY A 631 -10.64 3.68 38.98
C GLY A 631 -9.26 4.21 38.58
N VAL A 632 -9.08 4.88 37.43
CA VAL A 632 -7.79 5.47 37.07
C VAL A 632 -7.91 6.98 36.83
N ALA A 633 -6.92 7.73 37.32
CA ALA A 633 -6.79 9.15 37.06
C ALA A 633 -6.41 9.37 35.58
N GLN A 634 -7.30 10.04 34.85
CA GLN A 634 -7.11 10.42 33.46
C GLN A 634 -6.85 11.91 33.33
N LEU A 635 -6.19 12.30 32.25
CA LEU A 635 -6.01 13.70 31.90
C LEU A 635 -7.37 14.42 31.81
N PRO A 636 -7.47 15.66 32.33
CA PRO A 636 -8.68 16.45 32.26
C PRO A 636 -8.98 16.82 30.80
N ARG A 637 -10.20 16.52 30.34
CA ARG A 637 -10.71 16.87 29.01
C ARG A 637 -12.23 16.88 28.98
N GLU A 638 -12.81 17.75 28.16
CA GLU A 638 -14.24 17.69 27.83
C GLU A 638 -14.55 16.43 27.03
N ARG A 639 -15.50 15.62 27.51
CA ARG A 639 -15.91 14.36 26.88
C ARG A 639 -17.34 14.47 26.45
N ALA A 640 -17.60 14.22 25.18
CA ALA A 640 -18.97 14.11 24.69
C ALA A 640 -19.56 12.78 25.14
N ALA A 641 -20.79 12.80 25.68
CA ALA A 641 -21.55 11.58 25.87
C ALA A 641 -21.85 10.98 24.49
N SER A 642 -21.37 9.76 24.25
CA SER A 642 -21.58 9.06 22.99
C SER A 642 -22.30 7.74 23.24
N GLY A 643 -23.46 7.55 22.60
CA GLY A 643 -24.18 6.28 22.51
C GLY A 643 -23.71 5.40 21.33
N ARG A 644 -22.47 5.59 20.87
CA ARG A 644 -21.94 4.96 19.64
C ARG A 644 -21.89 3.44 19.70
N PHE A 645 -21.57 2.88 20.85
CA PHE A 645 -21.54 1.44 21.06
C PHE A 645 -22.72 1.04 21.94
N ALA A 646 -23.45 0.02 21.52
CA ALA A 646 -24.60 -0.51 22.26
C ALA A 646 -24.16 -1.22 23.55
N ASP A 647 -22.99 -1.87 23.50
CA ASP A 647 -22.44 -2.60 24.64
C ASP A 647 -20.90 -2.65 24.62
N ARG A 648 -20.34 -3.17 25.72
CA ARG A 648 -18.90 -3.36 25.91
C ARG A 648 -18.28 -4.30 24.88
N LYS A 649 -19.00 -5.31 24.40
CA LYS A 649 -18.46 -6.29 23.44
C LYS A 649 -18.20 -5.61 22.10
N GLN A 650 -19.14 -4.78 21.63
CA GLN A 650 -18.98 -4.01 20.40
C GLN A 650 -17.81 -3.01 20.51
N ALA A 651 -17.72 -2.30 21.64
CA ALA A 651 -16.63 -1.36 21.90
C ALA A 651 -15.24 -2.02 21.88
N LEU A 652 -15.09 -3.18 22.54
CA LEU A 652 -13.83 -3.92 22.54
C LEU A 652 -13.50 -4.51 21.17
N GLY A 653 -14.51 -4.98 20.42
CA GLY A 653 -14.30 -5.46 19.05
C GLY A 653 -13.75 -4.37 18.12
N TRP A 654 -14.25 -3.13 18.27
CA TRP A 654 -13.72 -1.98 17.52
C TRP A 654 -12.28 -1.65 17.92
N LEU A 655 -11.96 -1.61 19.22
CA LEU A 655 -10.59 -1.35 19.69
C LEU A 655 -9.59 -2.41 19.22
N ASP A 656 -10.00 -3.67 19.19
CA ASP A 656 -9.19 -4.78 18.68
C ASP A 656 -8.89 -4.61 17.19
N GLN A 657 -9.90 -4.23 16.41
CA GLN A 657 -9.78 -4.02 14.97
C GLN A 657 -8.94 -2.78 14.62
N GLU A 658 -9.05 -1.70 15.41
CA GLU A 658 -8.40 -0.42 15.14
C GLU A 658 -7.07 -0.21 15.87
N LEU A 659 -6.58 -1.16 16.68
CA LEU A 659 -5.38 -0.97 17.48
C LEU A 659 -4.16 -0.54 16.64
N ALA A 660 -3.92 -1.19 15.50
CA ALA A 660 -2.81 -0.83 14.62
C ALA A 660 -2.94 0.60 14.06
N ASN A 661 -4.18 1.03 13.76
CA ASN A 661 -4.47 2.37 13.28
C ASN A 661 -4.31 3.42 14.39
N LEU A 662 -4.78 3.13 15.61
CA LEU A 662 -4.60 3.99 16.78
C LEU A 662 -3.12 4.21 17.12
N VAL A 663 -2.29 3.15 17.08
CA VAL A 663 -0.84 3.27 17.27
C VAL A 663 -0.21 4.14 16.19
N ALA A 664 -0.61 3.95 14.92
CA ALA A 664 -0.11 4.73 13.79
C ALA A 664 -0.52 6.22 13.87
N VAL A 665 -1.77 6.50 14.28
CA VAL A 665 -2.28 7.86 14.51
C VAL A 665 -1.50 8.54 15.64
N VAL A 666 -1.29 7.88 16.78
CA VAL A 666 -0.48 8.40 17.89
C VAL A 666 0.94 8.72 17.43
N GLY A 667 1.57 7.81 16.66
CA GLY A 667 2.92 8.01 16.13
C GLY A 667 3.02 9.22 15.19
N ARG A 668 2.08 9.34 14.24
CA ARG A 668 2.05 10.47 13.30
C ARG A 668 1.73 11.79 14.00
N ALA A 669 0.71 11.82 14.85
CA ALA A 669 0.34 13.01 15.62
C ALA A 669 1.50 13.52 16.49
N ALA A 670 2.32 12.60 17.04
CA ALA A 670 3.50 13.00 17.80
C ALA A 670 4.60 13.62 16.94
N ALA A 671 4.80 13.14 15.71
CA ALA A 671 5.83 13.61 14.80
C ALA A 671 5.45 14.94 14.11
N THR A 672 4.23 15.05 13.60
CA THR A 672 3.81 16.16 12.72
C THR A 672 2.73 17.06 13.33
N GLY A 673 2.20 16.71 14.50
CA GLY A 673 1.02 17.35 15.07
C GLY A 673 -0.29 16.77 14.53
N PRO A 674 -1.44 17.03 15.17
CA PRO A 674 -1.60 17.80 16.42
C PRO A 674 -1.08 17.02 17.62
N ARG A 675 -0.07 17.56 18.31
CA ARG A 675 0.71 16.78 19.31
C ARG A 675 -0.16 16.28 20.46
N HIS A 676 -1.19 17.04 20.83
CA HIS A 676 -2.07 16.71 21.95
C HIS A 676 -2.85 15.41 21.76
N ILE A 677 -3.19 15.07 20.51
CA ILE A 677 -3.89 13.83 20.18
C ILE A 677 -3.05 12.61 20.58
N ALA A 678 -1.72 12.69 20.44
CA ALA A 678 -0.82 11.57 20.74
C ALA A 678 -0.90 11.15 22.21
N TRP A 679 -0.76 12.07 23.16
CA TRP A 679 -0.82 11.74 24.58
C TRP A 679 -2.25 11.53 25.08
N GLN A 680 -3.26 12.17 24.48
CA GLN A 680 -4.66 11.96 24.84
C GLN A 680 -5.15 10.56 24.45
N LEU A 681 -4.86 10.09 23.22
CA LEU A 681 -5.15 8.72 22.81
C LEU A 681 -4.38 7.71 23.66
N ALA A 682 -3.08 7.94 23.91
CA ALA A 682 -2.27 7.05 24.73
C ALA A 682 -2.81 6.93 26.18
N ASP A 683 -3.26 8.03 26.79
CA ASP A 683 -3.88 8.01 28.12
C ASP A 683 -5.27 7.35 28.10
N GLN A 684 -6.06 7.58 27.04
CA GLN A 684 -7.40 7.01 26.90
C GLN A 684 -7.35 5.47 26.76
N LEU A 685 -6.40 4.95 25.97
CA LEU A 685 -6.27 3.53 25.66
C LEU A 685 -5.52 2.73 26.74
N ARG A 686 -4.95 3.38 27.75
CA ARG A 686 -4.07 2.78 28.76
C ARG A 686 -4.67 1.53 29.42
N MET A 687 -5.94 1.57 29.83
CA MET A 687 -6.57 0.42 30.49
C MET A 687 -6.87 -0.71 29.53
N TYR A 688 -7.27 -0.39 28.31
CA TYR A 688 -7.52 -1.36 27.27
C TYR A 688 -6.23 -2.15 26.93
N VAL A 689 -5.13 -1.46 26.65
CA VAL A 689 -3.85 -2.12 26.33
C VAL A 689 -3.27 -2.88 27.52
N TYR A 690 -3.52 -2.41 28.75
CA TYR A 690 -3.13 -3.12 29.98
C TYR A 690 -3.87 -4.46 30.10
N TYR A 691 -5.20 -4.47 30.03
CA TYR A 691 -6.00 -5.69 30.23
C TYR A 691 -5.92 -6.67 29.05
N ARG A 692 -5.64 -6.18 27.84
CA ARG A 692 -5.44 -7.02 26.65
C ARG A 692 -3.99 -7.46 26.46
N HIS A 693 -3.09 -7.01 27.32
CA HIS A 693 -1.66 -7.36 27.31
C HIS A 693 -0.91 -6.94 26.03
N HIS A 694 -1.34 -5.87 25.36
CA HIS A 694 -0.70 -5.27 24.18
C HIS A 694 0.54 -4.44 24.57
N ARG A 695 1.57 -5.10 25.11
CA ARG A 695 2.74 -4.44 25.72
C ARG A 695 3.57 -3.65 24.71
N VAL A 696 3.69 -4.14 23.48
CA VAL A 696 4.50 -3.49 22.42
C VAL A 696 3.83 -2.20 21.97
N GLU A 697 2.53 -2.26 21.69
CA GLU A 697 1.70 -1.14 21.29
C GLU A 697 1.59 -0.10 22.40
N TRP A 698 1.43 -0.55 23.65
CA TRP A 698 1.45 0.34 24.82
C TRP A 698 2.76 1.11 24.91
N LYS A 699 3.92 0.42 24.79
CA LYS A 699 5.23 1.08 24.82
C LYS A 699 5.36 2.12 23.71
N ALA A 700 4.96 1.76 22.49
CA ALA A 700 5.03 2.64 21.33
C ALA A 700 4.19 3.91 21.54
N MET A 701 2.93 3.76 21.96
CA MET A 701 2.03 4.91 22.18
C MET A 701 2.50 5.80 23.32
N ALA A 702 2.88 5.23 24.48
CA ALA A 702 3.34 6.02 25.61
C ALA A 702 4.66 6.75 25.32
N THR A 703 5.57 6.14 24.55
CA THR A 703 6.83 6.77 24.14
C THR A 703 6.59 7.90 23.13
N ALA A 704 5.72 7.69 22.15
CA ALA A 704 5.34 8.73 21.19
C ALA A 704 4.62 9.90 21.88
N GLY A 705 3.67 9.61 22.77
CA GLY A 705 2.99 10.61 23.59
C GLY A 705 3.96 11.40 24.48
N LEU A 706 4.97 10.75 25.07
CA LEU A 706 5.99 11.43 25.88
C LEU A 706 6.79 12.43 25.03
N ARG A 707 7.28 12.02 23.85
CA ARG A 707 8.01 12.91 22.93
C ARG A 707 7.15 14.10 22.51
N ALA A 708 5.87 13.87 22.23
CA ALA A 708 4.92 14.92 21.87
C ALA A 708 4.70 15.91 23.02
N ALA A 709 4.54 15.42 24.26
CA ALA A 709 4.36 16.24 25.44
C ALA A 709 5.61 17.08 25.75
N GLU A 710 6.81 16.49 25.60
CA GLU A 710 8.08 17.20 25.75
C GLU A 710 8.26 18.27 24.67
N ALA A 711 7.93 17.96 23.40
CA ALA A 711 7.97 18.94 22.31
C ALA A 711 6.90 20.03 22.40
N ALA A 712 5.89 19.86 23.24
CA ALA A 712 4.85 20.85 23.52
C ALA A 712 5.04 21.57 24.87
N ASP A 713 6.11 21.24 25.61
CA ASP A 713 6.36 21.74 26.98
C ASP A 713 5.16 21.56 27.92
N ASP A 714 4.41 20.46 27.79
CA ASP A 714 3.24 20.17 28.63
C ASP A 714 3.63 19.25 29.81
N PRO A 715 3.78 19.79 31.04
CA PRO A 715 4.22 19.01 32.20
C PRO A 715 3.19 17.98 32.65
N LEU A 716 1.89 18.25 32.43
CA LEU A 716 0.81 17.36 32.83
C LEU A 716 0.75 16.13 31.92
N ALA A 717 0.84 16.35 30.61
CA ALA A 717 0.91 15.28 29.62
C ALA A 717 2.19 14.45 29.80
N ARG A 718 3.35 15.11 30.04
CA ARG A 718 4.61 14.42 30.33
C ARG A 718 4.47 13.49 31.54
N ALA A 719 3.88 13.99 32.64
CA ALA A 719 3.64 13.20 33.84
C ALA A 719 2.75 11.98 33.57
N ALA A 720 1.68 12.13 32.79
CA ALA A 720 0.81 11.01 32.41
C ALA A 720 1.52 9.94 31.58
N MET A 721 2.39 10.34 30.64
CA MET A 721 3.14 9.39 29.83
C MET A 721 4.23 8.68 30.63
N LEU A 722 4.92 9.39 31.53
CA LEU A 722 5.85 8.77 32.48
C LEU A 722 5.13 7.77 33.40
N GLN A 723 3.97 8.12 33.95
CA GLN A 723 3.18 7.17 34.74
C GLN A 723 2.84 5.93 33.91
N SER A 724 2.40 6.10 32.66
CA SER A 724 2.07 5.01 31.75
C SER A 724 3.28 4.07 31.51
N LEU A 725 4.46 4.63 31.24
CA LEU A 725 5.71 3.87 31.07
C LEU A 725 6.17 3.18 32.36
N GLY A 726 5.96 3.79 33.52
CA GLY A 726 6.24 3.17 34.82
C GLY A 726 5.37 1.92 35.04
N VAL A 727 4.06 2.02 34.83
CA VAL A 727 3.17 0.85 34.98
C VAL A 727 3.55 -0.26 34.00
N LEU A 728 3.93 0.07 32.75
CA LEU A 728 4.44 -0.92 31.80
C LEU A 728 5.73 -1.60 32.28
N GLY A 729 6.62 -0.84 32.94
CA GLY A 729 7.87 -1.34 33.52
C GLY A 729 7.68 -2.49 34.50
N HIS A 730 6.55 -2.56 35.22
CA HIS A 730 6.20 -3.70 36.08
C HIS A 730 6.07 -5.04 35.34
N HIS A 731 5.98 -5.02 34.01
CA HIS A 731 5.74 -6.19 33.17
C HIS A 731 6.90 -6.51 32.22
N THR A 732 8.02 -5.79 32.30
CA THR A 732 9.20 -5.96 31.43
C THR A 732 10.48 -6.19 32.24
N GLU A 733 11.54 -6.72 31.63
CA GLU A 733 12.84 -6.98 32.30
C GLU A 733 13.60 -5.70 32.71
N ASP A 734 13.25 -4.53 32.15
CA ASP A 734 13.86 -3.23 32.45
C ASP A 734 13.25 -2.59 33.72
N GLN A 735 13.38 -3.26 34.86
CA GLN A 735 12.82 -2.84 36.16
C GLN A 735 13.51 -1.60 36.76
N GLY A 736 14.68 -1.20 36.24
CA GLY A 736 15.50 -0.10 36.78
C GLY A 736 14.91 1.29 36.52
N ARG A 737 14.34 1.53 35.33
CA ARG A 737 13.79 2.84 34.93
C ARG A 737 12.40 3.13 35.49
N ASN A 738 11.77 2.15 36.12
CA ASN A 738 10.39 2.26 36.58
C ASN A 738 10.21 3.28 37.72
N LEU A 739 11.11 3.23 38.72
CA LEU A 739 11.07 4.16 39.85
C LEU A 739 11.25 5.61 39.38
N ASP A 740 12.19 5.86 38.47
CA ASP A 740 12.44 7.19 37.90
C ASP A 740 11.21 7.73 37.17
N HIS A 741 10.51 6.88 36.41
CA HIS A 741 9.26 7.26 35.75
C HIS A 741 8.16 7.63 36.75
N PHE A 742 7.96 6.87 37.84
CA PHE A 742 6.95 7.22 38.84
C PHE A 742 7.29 8.48 39.63
N LEU A 743 8.55 8.67 40.00
CA LEU A 743 9.01 9.89 40.67
C LEU A 743 8.88 11.12 39.75
N GLY A 744 9.26 10.98 38.48
CA GLY A 744 9.10 12.04 37.48
C GLY A 744 7.63 12.37 37.21
N ALA A 745 6.76 11.35 37.16
CA ALA A 745 5.32 11.55 37.05
C ALA A 745 4.74 12.30 38.26
N LEU A 746 5.11 11.89 39.48
CA LEU A 746 4.67 12.55 40.71
C LEU A 746 5.07 14.02 40.74
N GLU A 747 6.31 14.33 40.39
CA GLU A 747 6.79 15.72 40.34
C GLU A 747 6.06 16.53 39.27
N GLY A 748 5.91 16.00 38.06
CA GLY A 748 5.16 16.67 36.99
C GLY A 748 3.69 16.94 37.37
N TYR A 749 3.02 16.00 38.05
CA TYR A 749 1.67 16.23 38.56
C TYR A 749 1.60 17.25 39.70
N ARG A 750 2.66 17.39 40.51
CA ARG A 750 2.76 18.44 41.53
C ARG A 750 2.91 19.81 40.88
N THR A 751 3.83 19.95 39.94
CA THR A 751 4.05 21.20 39.19
C THR A 751 2.78 21.62 38.46
N ALA A 752 2.05 20.68 37.87
CA ALA A 752 0.79 20.94 37.16
C ALA A 752 -0.44 21.11 38.07
N GLY A 753 -0.32 20.91 39.39
CA GLY A 753 -1.46 20.97 40.32
C GLY A 753 -2.51 19.86 40.13
N PHE A 754 -2.19 18.77 39.43
CA PHE A 754 -3.14 17.69 39.14
C PHE A 754 -3.16 16.63 40.25
N VAL A 755 -3.90 16.93 41.32
CA VAL A 755 -3.97 16.11 42.55
C VAL A 755 -4.38 14.63 42.30
N PRO A 756 -5.38 14.30 41.44
CA PRO A 756 -5.70 12.91 41.15
C PRO A 756 -4.51 12.12 40.56
N GLY A 757 -3.71 12.76 39.72
CA GLY A 757 -2.48 12.17 39.17
C GLY A 757 -1.41 11.95 40.24
N GLN A 758 -1.24 12.90 41.16
CA GLN A 758 -0.31 12.74 42.29
C GLN A 758 -0.66 11.51 43.13
N ALA A 759 -1.93 11.37 43.52
CA ALA A 759 -2.40 10.21 44.27
C ALA A 759 -2.21 8.89 43.48
N SER A 760 -2.48 8.90 42.17
CA SER A 760 -2.26 7.73 41.31
C SER A 760 -0.79 7.35 41.21
N ALA A 761 0.13 8.31 41.08
CA ALA A 761 1.57 8.06 41.08
C ALA A 761 2.05 7.51 42.43
N MET A 762 1.54 8.03 43.55
CA MET A 762 1.82 7.50 44.88
C MET A 762 1.32 6.06 45.05
N SER A 763 0.15 5.72 44.53
CA SER A 763 -0.33 4.33 44.55
C SER A 763 0.52 3.39 43.69
N ASN A 764 1.03 3.86 42.57
CA ASN A 764 1.96 3.06 41.77
C ASN A 764 3.32 2.88 42.46
N LEU A 765 3.83 3.90 43.17
CA LEU A 765 5.00 3.77 44.04
C LEU A 765 4.75 2.75 45.15
N ALA A 766 3.58 2.77 45.78
CA ALA A 766 3.21 1.78 46.79
C ALA A 766 3.24 0.35 46.23
N VAL A 767 2.70 0.13 45.03
CA VAL A 767 2.78 -1.16 44.33
C VAL A 767 4.23 -1.55 44.02
N TYR A 768 5.05 -0.61 43.54
CA TYR A 768 6.47 -0.85 43.25
C TYR A 768 7.24 -1.34 44.49
N TYR A 769 7.11 -0.64 45.62
CA TYR A 769 7.76 -1.01 46.87
C TYR A 769 7.17 -2.30 47.46
N GLY A 770 5.85 -2.48 47.38
CA GLY A 770 5.14 -3.66 47.89
C GLY A 770 5.58 -4.95 47.20
N ARG A 771 5.76 -4.94 45.88
CA ARG A 771 6.27 -6.10 45.12
C ARG A 771 7.68 -6.53 45.53
N ARG A 772 8.48 -5.62 46.09
CA ARG A 772 9.83 -5.90 46.59
C ARG A 772 9.85 -6.26 48.09
N GLY A 773 8.68 -6.46 48.70
CA GLY A 773 8.53 -6.75 50.12
C GLY A 773 8.73 -5.55 51.04
N GLN A 774 8.94 -4.34 50.51
CA GLN A 774 9.18 -3.12 51.29
C GLN A 774 7.84 -2.50 51.76
N MET A 775 7.07 -3.28 52.52
CA MET A 775 5.67 -2.98 52.87
C MET A 775 5.50 -1.68 53.68
N ARG A 776 6.48 -1.31 54.51
CA ARG A 776 6.44 -0.04 55.26
C ARG A 776 6.51 1.17 54.32
N GLN A 777 7.47 1.17 53.39
CA GLN A 777 7.59 2.24 52.39
C GLN A 777 6.37 2.28 51.48
N ALA A 778 5.83 1.11 51.12
CA ALA A 778 4.58 1.04 50.36
C ALA A 778 3.42 1.71 51.12
N GLY A 779 3.30 1.45 52.42
CA GLY A 779 2.30 2.06 53.28
C GLY A 779 2.40 3.58 53.35
N GLU A 780 3.62 4.11 53.55
CA GLU A 780 3.86 5.56 53.61
C GLU A 780 3.44 6.28 52.32
N TRP A 781 3.74 5.70 51.16
CA TRP A 781 3.31 6.27 49.87
C TRP A 781 1.79 6.21 49.72
N GLN A 782 1.18 5.08 50.05
CA GLN A 782 -0.25 4.89 49.87
C GLN A 782 -1.08 5.78 50.82
N GLU A 783 -0.65 5.94 52.07
CA GLU A 783 -1.32 6.81 53.06
C GLU A 783 -1.34 8.26 52.58
N ARG A 784 -0.22 8.78 52.07
CA ARG A 784 -0.16 10.12 51.45
C ARG A 784 -1.14 10.27 50.28
N GLY A 785 -1.25 9.23 49.43
CA GLY A 785 -2.21 9.21 48.33
C GLY A 785 -3.67 9.26 48.80
N VAL A 786 -4.00 8.52 49.87
CA VAL A 786 -5.33 8.53 50.50
C VAL A 786 -5.65 9.91 51.10
N GLU A 787 -4.70 10.54 51.78
CA GLU A 787 -4.86 11.89 52.34
C GLU A 787 -5.20 12.92 51.25
N LEU A 788 -4.50 12.87 50.11
CA LEU A 788 -4.81 13.73 48.97
C LEU A 788 -6.21 13.47 48.41
N LEU A 789 -6.61 12.20 48.27
CA LEU A 789 -7.93 11.84 47.72
C LEU A 789 -9.09 12.19 48.65
N ARG A 790 -8.88 12.21 49.98
CA ARG A 790 -9.92 12.62 50.95
C ARG A 790 -10.37 14.07 50.77
N GLY A 791 -9.48 14.93 50.26
CA GLY A 791 -9.82 16.31 49.93
C GLY A 791 -10.60 16.47 48.62
N LEU A 792 -10.90 15.39 47.90
CA LEU A 792 -11.51 15.42 46.56
C LEU A 792 -12.83 14.65 46.50
N ASP A 793 -13.76 15.11 45.66
CA ASP A 793 -14.98 14.36 45.32
C ASP A 793 -14.68 13.25 44.28
N ARG A 794 -13.86 12.27 44.69
CA ARG A 794 -13.42 11.14 43.86
C ARG A 794 -13.56 9.81 44.62
N PRO A 795 -14.79 9.41 44.96
CA PRO A 795 -15.05 8.26 45.84
C PRO A 795 -14.54 6.93 45.30
N VAL A 796 -14.58 6.71 43.99
CA VAL A 796 -14.07 5.46 43.38
C VAL A 796 -12.55 5.35 43.53
N LEU A 797 -11.81 6.45 43.30
CA LEU A 797 -10.36 6.46 43.45
C LEU A 797 -9.96 6.28 44.92
N LEU A 798 -10.67 6.96 45.83
CA LEU A 798 -10.43 6.83 47.26
C LEU A 798 -10.69 5.40 47.75
N GLY A 799 -11.77 4.75 47.30
CA GLY A 799 -12.08 3.37 47.68
C GLY A 799 -11.02 2.36 47.23
N ILE A 800 -10.52 2.51 46.00
CA ILE A 800 -9.41 1.69 45.49
C ILE A 800 -8.14 1.94 46.30
N ALA A 801 -7.84 3.19 46.62
CA ALA A 801 -6.66 3.54 47.39
C ALA A 801 -6.73 2.96 48.81
N LEU A 802 -7.88 3.05 49.49
CA LEU A 802 -8.13 2.47 50.81
C LEU A 802 -8.03 0.93 50.79
N ASN A 803 -8.47 0.29 49.72
CA ASN A 803 -8.33 -1.15 49.55
C ASN A 803 -6.85 -1.60 49.52
N VAL A 804 -6.00 -0.85 48.83
CA VAL A 804 -4.55 -1.11 48.80
C VAL A 804 -3.92 -0.87 50.18
N VAL A 805 -4.31 0.19 50.90
CA VAL A 805 -3.87 0.42 52.29
C VAL A 805 -4.22 -0.76 53.20
N SER A 806 -5.45 -1.27 53.09
CA SER A 806 -5.90 -2.41 53.89
C SER A 806 -5.00 -3.63 53.70
N LEU A 807 -4.68 -3.98 52.45
CA LEU A 807 -3.79 -5.09 52.14
C LEU A 807 -2.38 -4.89 52.72
N ILE A 808 -1.83 -3.67 52.61
CA ILE A 808 -0.50 -3.35 53.17
C ILE A 808 -0.50 -3.50 54.70
N HIS A 809 -1.53 -3.00 55.39
CA HIS A 809 -1.65 -3.18 56.85
C HIS A 809 -1.77 -4.65 57.24
N SER A 810 -2.48 -5.49 56.46
CA SER A 810 -2.53 -6.93 56.70
C SER A 810 -1.14 -7.58 56.64
N TYR A 811 -0.30 -7.23 55.65
CA TYR A 811 1.07 -7.73 55.56
C TYR A 811 1.98 -7.26 56.71
N LEU A 812 1.73 -6.05 57.24
CA LEU A 812 2.46 -5.52 58.40
C LEU A 812 1.97 -6.10 59.75
N GLY A 813 0.87 -6.87 59.75
CA GLY A 813 0.23 -7.38 60.96
C GLY A 813 -0.62 -6.33 61.71
N GLU A 814 -0.94 -5.20 61.06
CA GLU A 814 -1.75 -4.12 61.61
C GLU A 814 -3.25 -4.36 61.33
N SER A 815 -3.75 -5.53 61.73
CA SER A 815 -5.05 -6.04 61.29
C SER A 815 -6.24 -5.17 61.67
N GLU A 816 -6.19 -4.43 62.78
CA GLU A 816 -7.25 -3.47 63.14
C GLU A 816 -7.38 -2.34 62.10
N ARG A 817 -6.24 -1.71 61.75
CA ARG A 817 -6.18 -0.67 60.72
C ARG A 817 -6.59 -1.22 59.36
N ALA A 818 -6.22 -2.47 59.06
CA ALA A 818 -6.64 -3.14 57.83
C ALA A 818 -8.17 -3.30 57.73
N VAL A 819 -8.83 -3.72 58.82
CA VAL A 819 -10.30 -3.85 58.90
C VAL A 819 -10.98 -2.49 58.74
N GLU A 820 -10.47 -1.45 59.41
CA GLU A 820 -11.01 -0.08 59.31
C GLU A 820 -10.97 0.42 57.87
N ARG A 821 -9.81 0.31 57.20
CA ARG A 821 -9.62 0.81 55.83
C ARG A 821 -10.44 0.04 54.80
N ALA A 822 -10.52 -1.28 54.90
CA ALA A 822 -11.39 -2.05 54.02
C ALA A 822 -12.88 -1.75 54.25
N SER A 823 -13.29 -1.54 55.50
CA SER A 823 -14.68 -1.17 55.82
C SER A 823 -15.04 0.20 55.25
N GLU A 824 -14.13 1.17 55.35
CA GLU A 824 -14.27 2.48 54.71
C GLU A 824 -14.42 2.35 53.18
N ALA A 825 -13.61 1.52 52.53
CA ALA A 825 -13.70 1.26 51.09
C ALA A 825 -15.02 0.58 50.66
N ILE A 826 -15.51 -0.39 51.46
CA ILE A 826 -16.80 -1.06 51.22
C ILE A 826 -17.95 -0.08 51.33
N GLU A 827 -17.97 0.72 52.40
CA GLU A 827 -19.02 1.70 52.64
C GLU A 827 -19.06 2.76 51.54
N LEU A 828 -17.89 3.25 51.12
CA LEU A 828 -17.78 4.20 50.03
C LEU A 828 -18.31 3.61 48.71
N SER A 829 -17.93 2.38 48.39
CA SER A 829 -18.44 1.69 47.19
C SER A 829 -19.97 1.51 47.22
N ARG A 830 -20.54 1.17 48.39
CA ARG A 830 -22.00 1.03 48.56
C ARG A 830 -22.74 2.35 48.40
N ARG A 831 -22.27 3.42 49.07
CA ARG A 831 -22.90 4.75 48.99
C ARG A 831 -22.97 5.30 47.56
N HIS A 832 -21.99 4.98 46.73
CA HIS A 832 -21.90 5.45 45.36
C HIS A 832 -22.43 4.44 44.32
N GLY A 833 -23.17 3.40 44.75
CA GLY A 833 -23.80 2.45 43.84
C GLY A 833 -22.81 1.61 43.01
N GLN A 834 -21.64 1.31 43.57
CA GLN A 834 -20.57 0.53 42.93
C GLN A 834 -20.46 -0.86 43.60
N PRO A 835 -21.41 -1.80 43.38
CA PRO A 835 -21.39 -3.11 44.03
C PRO A 835 -20.11 -3.90 43.72
N MET A 836 -19.60 -3.77 42.50
CA MET A 836 -18.32 -4.36 42.08
C MET A 836 -17.12 -3.86 42.88
N GLY A 837 -17.15 -2.59 43.29
CA GLY A 837 -16.09 -1.97 44.08
C GLY A 837 -15.94 -2.58 45.47
N THR A 838 -16.93 -3.35 45.95
CA THR A 838 -16.89 -3.98 47.28
C THR A 838 -16.12 -5.30 47.31
N ILE A 839 -15.92 -5.96 46.18
CA ILE A 839 -15.43 -7.36 46.14
C ILE A 839 -14.00 -7.47 46.67
N SER A 840 -13.04 -6.73 46.12
CA SER A 840 -11.65 -6.74 46.59
C SER A 840 -11.52 -6.28 48.05
N PRO A 841 -12.18 -5.19 48.48
CA PRO A 841 -12.23 -4.83 49.90
C PRO A 841 -12.79 -5.91 50.83
N LEU A 842 -13.80 -6.67 50.42
CA LEU A 842 -14.32 -7.79 51.22
C LEU A 842 -13.28 -8.90 51.40
N VAL A 843 -12.56 -9.26 50.32
CA VAL A 843 -11.45 -10.23 50.42
C VAL A 843 -10.37 -9.72 51.38
N ASN A 844 -9.95 -8.47 51.23
CA ASN A 844 -8.90 -7.90 52.07
C ASN A 844 -9.34 -7.74 53.53
N ARG A 845 -10.62 -7.43 53.79
CA ARG A 845 -11.16 -7.43 55.15
C ARG A 845 -11.24 -8.84 55.73
N ALA A 846 -11.57 -9.85 54.93
CA ALA A 846 -11.52 -11.25 55.35
C ALA A 846 -10.10 -11.67 55.74
N ILE A 847 -9.07 -11.26 54.98
CA ILE A 847 -7.66 -11.47 55.33
C ILE A 847 -7.33 -10.81 56.67
N ALA A 848 -7.78 -9.56 56.89
CA ALA A 848 -7.56 -8.85 58.14
C ALA A 848 -8.27 -9.49 59.34
N HIS A 849 -9.52 -9.95 59.18
CA HIS A 849 -10.24 -10.70 60.20
C HIS A 849 -9.58 -12.04 60.52
N HIS A 850 -9.12 -12.76 59.50
CA HIS A 850 -8.35 -14.00 59.66
C HIS A 850 -7.08 -13.76 60.48
N GLY A 851 -6.32 -12.70 60.19
CA GLY A 851 -5.13 -12.32 60.95
C GLY A 851 -5.40 -11.92 62.42
N ARG A 852 -6.65 -11.60 62.78
CA ARG A 852 -7.09 -11.34 64.16
C ARG A 852 -7.59 -12.59 64.90
N GLY A 853 -7.79 -13.69 64.18
CA GLY A 853 -8.50 -14.87 64.69
C GLY A 853 -10.03 -14.74 64.68
N ASP A 854 -10.58 -13.69 64.05
CA ASP A 854 -12.03 -13.47 63.91
C ASP A 854 -12.59 -14.32 62.75
N TYR A 855 -12.46 -15.65 62.85
CA TYR A 855 -12.72 -16.57 61.74
C TYR A 855 -14.17 -16.53 61.23
N GLU A 856 -15.15 -16.26 62.10
CA GLU A 856 -16.55 -16.13 61.69
C GLU A 856 -16.76 -14.91 60.75
N ALA A 857 -16.17 -13.77 61.10
CA ALA A 857 -16.22 -12.57 60.26
C ALA A 857 -15.46 -12.78 58.94
N ALA A 858 -14.31 -13.45 58.99
CA ALA A 858 -13.54 -13.80 57.79
C ALA A 858 -14.31 -14.71 56.83
N LEU A 859 -15.02 -15.74 57.35
CA LEU A 859 -15.87 -16.60 56.54
C LEU A 859 -17.06 -15.83 55.93
N ALA A 860 -17.68 -14.93 56.69
CA ALA A 860 -18.80 -14.14 56.21
C ALA A 860 -18.39 -13.24 55.03
N ASP A 861 -17.28 -12.50 55.17
CA ASP A 861 -16.77 -11.62 54.12
C ASP A 861 -16.26 -12.42 52.90
N GLY A 862 -15.50 -13.50 53.11
CA GLY A 862 -15.00 -14.36 52.04
C GLY A 862 -16.13 -15.01 51.23
N THR A 863 -17.19 -15.46 51.91
CA THR A 863 -18.38 -16.06 51.26
C THR A 863 -19.15 -15.02 50.45
N LEU A 864 -19.29 -13.80 50.97
CA LEU A 864 -19.94 -12.71 50.24
C LEU A 864 -19.12 -12.29 49.02
N ALA A 865 -17.81 -12.12 49.17
CA ALA A 865 -16.90 -11.80 48.07
C ALA A 865 -16.95 -12.87 46.97
N LEU A 866 -16.96 -14.14 47.34
CA LEU A 866 -17.08 -15.24 46.39
C LEU A 866 -18.40 -15.20 45.60
N ARG A 867 -19.52 -14.97 46.29
CA ARG A 867 -20.85 -14.88 45.66
C ARG A 867 -20.90 -13.75 44.63
N LEU A 868 -20.48 -12.55 45.03
CA LEU A 868 -20.46 -11.38 44.16
C LEU A 868 -19.49 -11.58 42.99
N SER A 869 -18.34 -12.21 43.22
CA SER A 869 -17.38 -12.53 42.16
C SER A 869 -17.99 -13.43 41.09
N ARG A 870 -18.77 -14.44 41.48
CA ARG A 870 -19.46 -15.34 40.56
C ARG A 870 -20.59 -14.66 39.80
N GLU A 871 -21.44 -13.92 40.51
CA GLU A 871 -22.55 -13.15 39.93
C GLU A 871 -22.07 -12.23 38.81
N HIS A 872 -20.92 -11.59 39.03
CA HIS A 872 -20.34 -10.61 38.11
C HIS A 872 -19.16 -11.15 37.29
N ARG A 873 -18.95 -12.46 37.28
CA ARG A 873 -17.94 -13.18 36.48
C ARG A 873 -16.51 -12.64 36.64
N LYS A 874 -16.12 -12.26 37.86
CA LYS A 874 -14.77 -11.81 38.22
C LYS A 874 -13.90 -12.99 38.65
N ARG A 875 -13.36 -13.75 37.70
CA ARG A 875 -12.58 -14.98 37.95
C ARG A 875 -11.39 -14.78 38.92
N ARG A 876 -10.65 -13.68 38.79
CA ARG A 876 -9.54 -13.36 39.71
C ARG A 876 -10.02 -13.20 41.15
N ASN A 877 -11.05 -12.36 41.35
CA ASN A 877 -11.62 -12.16 42.67
C ASN A 877 -12.28 -13.43 43.24
N GLU A 878 -12.82 -14.30 42.37
CA GLU A 878 -13.30 -15.62 42.80
C GLU A 878 -12.13 -16.44 43.36
N ALA A 879 -10.99 -16.51 42.69
CA ALA A 879 -9.81 -17.22 43.20
C ALA A 879 -9.30 -16.63 44.52
N ASP A 880 -9.19 -15.30 44.62
CA ASP A 880 -8.76 -14.63 45.86
C ASP A 880 -9.72 -14.94 47.04
N ALA A 881 -11.03 -14.96 46.77
CA ALA A 881 -12.05 -15.31 47.77
C ALA A 881 -12.01 -16.80 48.15
N GLN A 882 -11.77 -17.71 47.19
CA GLN A 882 -11.56 -19.13 47.49
C GLN A 882 -10.34 -19.31 48.39
N GLU A 883 -9.26 -18.59 48.12
CA GLU A 883 -8.02 -18.71 48.89
C GLU A 883 -8.21 -18.29 50.35
N ILE A 884 -8.81 -17.11 50.61
CA ILE A 884 -9.05 -16.72 52.01
C ILE A 884 -10.00 -17.68 52.74
N LEU A 885 -11.02 -18.23 52.07
CA LEU A 885 -11.89 -19.25 52.66
C LEU A 885 -11.13 -20.54 53.00
N ALA A 886 -10.20 -20.95 52.14
CA ALA A 886 -9.33 -22.09 52.39
C ALA A 886 -8.44 -21.87 53.62
N ARG A 887 -7.80 -20.70 53.74
CA ARG A 887 -6.99 -20.34 54.92
C ARG A 887 -7.79 -20.40 56.22
N VAL A 888 -9.03 -19.89 56.22
CA VAL A 888 -9.88 -19.91 57.41
C VAL A 888 -10.32 -21.32 57.77
N HIS A 889 -10.70 -22.15 56.79
CA HIS A 889 -11.04 -23.55 57.04
C HIS A 889 -9.84 -24.36 57.55
N ARG A 890 -8.64 -24.10 57.02
CA ARG A 890 -7.39 -24.70 57.49
C ARG A 890 -7.13 -24.38 58.95
N ASP A 891 -7.16 -23.11 59.33
CA ASP A 891 -6.81 -22.67 60.69
C ASP A 891 -7.91 -22.96 61.72
N THR A 892 -9.13 -23.31 61.26
CA THR A 892 -10.21 -23.85 62.11
C THR A 892 -10.26 -25.39 62.12
N GLY A 893 -9.29 -26.07 61.51
CA GLY A 893 -9.15 -27.54 61.52
C GLY A 893 -10.07 -28.30 60.58
N ARG A 894 -10.84 -27.61 59.72
CA ARG A 894 -11.79 -28.21 58.77
C ARG A 894 -11.11 -28.49 57.42
N LEU A 895 -10.16 -29.42 57.43
CA LEU A 895 -9.29 -29.68 56.26
C LEU A 895 -10.05 -30.18 55.03
N ASP A 896 -11.15 -30.92 55.24
CA ASP A 896 -12.09 -31.38 54.22
C ASP A 896 -12.75 -30.20 53.47
N LEU A 897 -13.02 -29.10 54.17
CA LEU A 897 -13.55 -27.87 53.59
C LEU A 897 -12.45 -26.94 53.06
N ALA A 898 -11.20 -27.06 53.54
CA ALA A 898 -10.08 -26.22 53.15
C ALA A 898 -9.47 -26.62 51.80
N ARG A 899 -9.37 -27.91 51.51
CA ARG A 899 -8.66 -28.40 50.30
C ARG A 899 -9.36 -28.02 48.97
N PRO A 900 -10.67 -28.27 48.77
CA PRO A 900 -11.33 -27.95 47.50
C PRO A 900 -11.27 -26.48 47.07
N PRO A 901 -11.44 -25.46 47.94
CA PRO A 901 -11.24 -24.06 47.56
C PRO A 901 -9.78 -23.73 47.25
N ALA A 902 -8.81 -24.29 47.99
CA ALA A 902 -7.39 -24.08 47.74
C ALA A 902 -6.95 -24.62 46.36
N GLU A 903 -7.40 -25.82 45.99
CA GLU A 903 -7.09 -26.43 44.68
C GLU A 903 -7.68 -25.62 43.51
N ARG A 904 -8.89 -25.07 43.67
CA ARG A 904 -9.53 -24.22 42.65
C ARG A 904 -8.79 -22.89 42.50
N ALA A 905 -8.34 -22.29 43.60
CA ALA A 905 -7.51 -21.09 43.56
C ALA A 905 -6.15 -21.36 42.87
N LEU A 906 -5.48 -22.47 43.21
CA LEU A 906 -4.22 -22.88 42.57
C LEU A 906 -4.39 -23.15 41.07
N ALA A 907 -5.48 -23.82 40.66
CA ALA A 907 -5.75 -24.08 39.25
C ALA A 907 -5.86 -22.78 38.44
N PHE A 908 -6.55 -21.76 38.99
CA PHE A 908 -6.62 -20.44 38.38
C PHE A 908 -5.26 -19.73 38.36
N ALA A 909 -4.49 -19.80 39.44
CA ALA A 909 -3.15 -19.21 39.51
C ALA A 909 -2.20 -19.84 38.47
N ARG A 910 -2.29 -21.16 38.24
CA ARG A 910 -1.55 -21.87 37.18
C ARG A 910 -1.99 -21.48 35.78
N GLU A 911 -3.30 -21.34 35.54
CA GLU A 911 -3.84 -20.87 34.26
C GLU A 911 -3.35 -19.45 33.90
N THR A 912 -3.22 -18.59 34.92
CA THR A 912 -2.83 -17.18 34.74
C THR A 912 -1.34 -16.90 34.83
N ALA A 913 -0.55 -17.90 35.27
CA ALA A 913 0.88 -17.77 35.54
C ALA A 913 1.25 -16.54 36.40
N ASP A 914 0.40 -16.17 37.38
CA ASP A 914 0.67 -15.09 38.34
C ASP A 914 1.56 -15.64 39.48
N PRO A 915 2.86 -15.27 39.53
CA PRO A 915 3.80 -15.87 40.47
C PRO A 915 3.48 -15.56 41.93
N THR A 916 2.83 -14.42 42.22
CA THR A 916 2.41 -14.08 43.59
C THR A 916 1.26 -14.99 44.02
N ALA A 917 0.21 -15.08 43.20
CA ALA A 917 -0.95 -15.91 43.49
C ALA A 917 -0.60 -17.41 43.55
N LEU A 918 0.30 -17.87 42.68
CA LEU A 918 0.84 -19.23 42.71
C LEU A 918 1.51 -19.54 44.03
N SER A 919 2.43 -18.68 44.46
CA SER A 919 3.16 -18.85 45.71
C SER A 919 2.22 -18.89 46.91
N ASP A 920 1.27 -17.95 47.00
CA ASP A 920 0.30 -17.88 48.09
C ASP A 920 -0.58 -19.16 48.16
N CYS A 921 -1.06 -19.65 47.02
CA CYS A 921 -1.89 -20.87 46.95
C CYS A 921 -1.08 -22.13 47.31
N LEU A 922 0.16 -22.23 46.84
CA LEU A 922 1.06 -23.35 47.14
C LEU A 922 1.43 -23.39 48.63
N ILE A 923 1.72 -22.23 49.24
CA ILE A 923 1.98 -22.13 50.69
C ILE A 923 0.76 -22.63 51.48
N ASN A 924 -0.46 -22.23 51.08
CA ASN A 924 -1.66 -22.68 51.76
C ASN A 924 -1.89 -24.18 51.61
N LEU A 925 -1.77 -24.73 50.39
CA LEU A 925 -1.89 -26.18 50.14
C LEU A 925 -0.80 -26.99 50.85
N GLY A 926 0.41 -26.45 50.97
CA GLY A 926 1.48 -27.02 51.77
C GLY A 926 1.08 -27.16 53.23
N GLU A 927 0.53 -26.11 53.84
CA GLU A 927 0.06 -26.15 55.23
C GLU A 927 -1.18 -27.04 55.42
N VAL A 928 -2.13 -27.07 54.46
CA VAL A 928 -3.27 -28.00 54.48
C VAL A 928 -2.79 -29.45 54.42
N SER A 929 -1.82 -29.76 53.54
CA SER A 929 -1.25 -31.10 53.39
C SER A 929 -0.48 -31.52 54.66
N ARG A 930 0.29 -30.60 55.25
CA ARG A 930 1.00 -30.83 56.51
C ARG A 930 0.05 -31.16 57.65
N LEU A 931 -1.02 -30.38 57.83
CA LEU A 931 -2.03 -30.63 58.86
C LEU A 931 -2.81 -31.94 58.60
N GLY A 932 -2.92 -32.36 57.34
CA GLY A 932 -3.48 -33.66 56.95
C GLY A 932 -2.53 -34.85 57.09
N GLY A 933 -1.26 -34.63 57.44
CA GLY A 933 -0.24 -35.68 57.56
C GLY A 933 0.46 -36.08 56.25
N GLU A 934 0.17 -35.40 55.14
CA GLU A 934 0.75 -35.65 53.82
C GLU A 934 2.09 -34.90 53.66
N LEU A 935 3.08 -35.20 54.51
CA LEU A 935 4.31 -34.40 54.64
C LEU A 935 5.11 -34.28 53.33
N THR A 936 5.23 -35.37 52.56
CA THR A 936 5.94 -35.35 51.26
C THR A 936 5.27 -34.40 50.26
N GLN A 937 3.94 -34.41 50.20
CA GLN A 937 3.18 -33.51 49.33
C GLN A 937 3.25 -32.06 49.82
N ALA A 938 3.26 -31.86 51.14
CA ALA A 938 3.44 -30.56 51.76
C ALA A 938 4.80 -29.94 51.40
N ALA A 939 5.88 -30.72 51.51
CA ALA A 939 7.22 -30.30 51.12
C ALA A 939 7.26 -29.91 49.64
N ALA A 940 6.71 -30.75 48.75
CA ALA A 940 6.69 -30.47 47.31
C ALA A 940 6.02 -29.14 46.96
N TYR A 941 4.86 -28.83 47.57
CA TYR A 941 4.20 -27.54 47.34
C TYR A 941 5.02 -26.35 47.84
N LEU A 942 5.66 -26.47 49.01
CA LEU A 942 6.46 -25.40 49.61
C LEU A 942 7.79 -25.18 48.87
N GLU A 943 8.40 -26.25 48.36
CA GLU A 943 9.59 -26.19 47.50
C GLU A 943 9.25 -25.55 46.13
N GLU A 944 8.12 -25.90 45.53
CA GLU A 944 7.60 -25.23 44.32
C GLU A 944 7.39 -23.72 44.57
N ALA A 945 6.81 -23.36 45.73
CA ALA A 945 6.64 -21.97 46.10
C ALA A 945 7.99 -21.25 46.24
N LEU A 946 8.99 -21.86 46.89
CA LEU A 946 10.33 -21.28 47.05
C LEU A 946 11.05 -21.09 45.71
N GLU A 947 10.90 -22.03 44.77
CA GLU A 947 11.46 -21.91 43.43
C GLU A 947 10.87 -20.69 42.68
N ILE A 948 9.55 -20.51 42.77
CA ILE A 948 8.85 -19.37 42.16
C ILE A 948 9.28 -18.05 42.80
N THR A 949 9.30 -17.98 44.13
CA THR A 949 9.64 -16.74 44.85
C THR A 949 11.11 -16.37 44.69
N GLY A 950 12.01 -17.35 44.69
CA GLY A 950 13.45 -17.14 44.51
C GLY A 950 13.79 -16.57 43.13
N ARG A 951 13.04 -16.96 42.08
CA ARG A 951 13.16 -16.37 40.74
C ARG A 951 12.52 -14.99 40.62
N SER A 952 11.45 -14.74 41.37
CA SER A 952 10.61 -13.54 41.22
C SER A 952 10.97 -12.40 42.18
N GLY A 953 11.77 -12.66 43.23
CA GLY A 953 12.17 -11.68 44.24
C GLY A 953 11.07 -11.33 45.25
N PHE A 954 10.06 -12.18 45.41
CA PHE A 954 8.94 -11.97 46.34
C PHE A 954 9.30 -12.42 47.76
N ARG A 955 10.11 -11.60 48.43
CA ARG A 955 10.71 -11.96 49.72
C ARG A 955 9.70 -12.22 50.86
N HIS A 956 8.48 -11.68 50.77
CA HIS A 956 7.41 -12.00 51.72
C HIS A 956 6.99 -13.47 51.62
N GLN A 957 6.56 -13.90 50.42
CA GLN A 957 6.15 -15.28 50.17
C GLN A 957 7.30 -16.26 50.37
N GLU A 958 8.54 -15.84 50.06
CA GLU A 958 9.73 -16.64 50.31
C GLU A 958 9.90 -16.94 51.81
N ALA A 959 9.76 -15.91 52.68
CA ALA A 959 9.84 -16.09 54.13
C ALA A 959 8.67 -16.94 54.67
N GLU A 960 7.46 -16.80 54.12
CA GLU A 960 6.31 -17.66 54.47
C GLU A 960 6.53 -19.11 54.05
N ALA A 961 7.00 -19.36 52.82
CA ALA A 961 7.28 -20.69 52.31
C ALA A 961 8.42 -21.37 53.11
N ARG A 962 9.49 -20.64 53.44
CA ARG A 962 10.55 -21.14 54.35
C ARG A 962 9.99 -21.52 55.72
N THR A 963 9.13 -20.68 56.28
CA THR A 963 8.48 -20.97 57.58
C THR A 963 7.60 -22.22 57.50
N GLY A 964 6.84 -22.39 56.41
CA GLY A 964 6.05 -23.60 56.18
C GLY A 964 6.92 -24.84 56.03
N LEU A 965 8.03 -24.75 55.28
CA LEU A 965 8.94 -25.88 55.07
C LEU A 965 9.65 -26.27 56.37
N ALA A 966 10.03 -25.29 57.21
CA ALA A 966 10.57 -25.54 58.55
C ALA A 966 9.59 -26.37 59.41
N ARG A 967 8.28 -26.10 59.32
CA ARG A 967 7.25 -26.87 60.02
C ARG A 967 7.12 -28.29 59.50
N VAL A 968 7.28 -28.48 58.18
CA VAL A 968 7.27 -29.82 57.57
C VAL A 968 8.49 -30.60 58.04
N ARG A 969 9.71 -30.04 57.97
CA ARG A 969 10.93 -30.70 58.44
C ARG A 969 10.88 -31.07 59.92
N TYR A 970 10.34 -30.17 60.75
CA TYR A 970 10.10 -30.46 62.16
C TYR A 970 9.13 -31.64 62.35
N ALA A 971 8.05 -31.70 61.57
CA ALA A 971 7.09 -32.81 61.61
C ALA A 971 7.66 -34.14 61.07
N GLU A 972 8.65 -34.09 60.17
CA GLU A 972 9.41 -35.25 59.69
C GLU A 972 10.46 -35.74 60.71
N GLY A 973 10.73 -34.97 61.77
CA GLY A 973 11.72 -35.27 62.80
C GLY A 973 13.12 -34.71 62.52
N ASP A 974 13.28 -33.91 61.47
CA ASP A 974 14.54 -33.24 61.12
C ASP A 974 14.62 -31.85 61.79
N ALA A 975 14.99 -31.84 63.07
CA ALA A 975 15.05 -30.63 63.88
C ALA A 975 16.16 -29.66 63.41
N GLU A 976 17.27 -30.17 62.89
CA GLU A 976 18.39 -29.37 62.38
C GLU A 976 17.96 -28.58 61.13
N ALA A 977 17.42 -29.26 60.11
CA ALA A 977 16.92 -28.59 58.90
C ALA A 977 15.75 -27.64 59.21
N ALA A 978 14.89 -27.99 60.19
CA ALA A 978 13.82 -27.11 60.64
C ALA A 978 14.36 -25.82 61.29
N ALA A 979 15.41 -25.91 62.11
CA ALA A 979 16.04 -24.74 62.74
C ALA A 979 16.68 -23.83 61.69
N GLU A 980 17.46 -24.39 60.75
CA GLU A 980 18.11 -23.61 59.68
C GLU A 980 17.10 -22.82 58.84
N LEU A 981 16.02 -23.48 58.39
CA LEU A 981 14.96 -22.84 57.61
C LEU A 981 14.22 -21.76 58.42
N ALA A 982 13.96 -22.01 59.71
CA ALA A 982 13.30 -21.05 60.58
C ALA A 982 14.17 -19.82 60.89
N GLU A 983 15.49 -19.98 61.01
CA GLU A 983 16.45 -18.89 61.18
C GLU A 983 16.52 -18.01 59.93
N ALA A 984 16.63 -18.63 58.75
CA ALA A 984 16.61 -17.91 57.48
C ALA A 984 15.31 -17.11 57.30
N ALA A 985 14.15 -17.74 57.58
CA ALA A 985 12.85 -17.07 57.52
C ALA A 985 12.75 -15.90 58.52
N LEU A 986 13.29 -16.07 59.74
CA LEU A 986 13.28 -15.03 60.77
C LEU A 986 14.17 -13.85 60.40
N ALA A 987 15.34 -14.09 59.80
CA ALA A 987 16.23 -13.04 59.31
C ALA A 987 15.56 -12.20 58.22
N ASP A 988 14.96 -12.86 57.22
CA ASP A 988 14.22 -12.19 56.14
C ASP A 988 13.02 -11.41 56.68
N ALA A 989 12.22 -12.02 57.56
CA ALA A 989 11.06 -11.35 58.16
C ALA A 989 11.47 -10.16 59.04
N GLY A 990 12.62 -10.23 59.71
CA GLY A 990 13.20 -9.14 60.49
C GLY A 990 13.63 -7.96 59.63
N GLU A 991 14.35 -8.21 58.53
CA GLU A 991 14.77 -7.18 57.57
C GLU A 991 13.57 -6.47 56.93
N LEU A 992 12.52 -7.22 56.59
CA LEU A 992 11.32 -6.69 55.93
C LEU A 992 10.27 -6.14 56.91
N GLY A 993 10.44 -6.34 58.22
CA GLY A 993 9.49 -5.91 59.25
C GLY A 993 8.17 -6.70 59.26
N LEU A 994 8.18 -7.95 58.78
CA LEU A 994 7.02 -8.83 58.67
C LEU A 994 6.73 -9.55 60.00
N ARG A 995 6.12 -8.84 60.95
CA ARG A 995 5.89 -9.35 62.32
C ARG A 995 5.20 -10.72 62.37
N PRO A 996 4.10 -10.98 61.63
CA PRO A 996 3.41 -12.27 61.70
C PRO A 996 4.28 -13.45 61.22
N VAL A 997 5.10 -13.23 60.19
CA VAL A 997 6.02 -14.25 59.67
C VAL A 997 7.14 -14.51 60.69
N ALA A 998 7.72 -13.45 61.24
CA ALA A 998 8.76 -13.55 62.26
C ALA A 998 8.27 -14.28 63.52
N ASP A 999 7.03 -14.06 63.94
CA ASP A 999 6.45 -14.74 65.10
C ASP A 999 6.28 -16.24 64.82
N ARG A 1000 5.75 -16.62 63.65
CA ARG A 1000 5.61 -18.03 63.24
C ARG A 1000 6.96 -18.73 63.10
N ALA A 1001 7.96 -18.07 62.52
CA ALA A 1001 9.31 -18.59 62.41
C ALA A 1001 9.95 -18.80 63.80
N ARG A 1002 9.77 -17.85 64.73
CA ARG A 1002 10.22 -17.98 66.13
C ARG A 1002 9.57 -19.15 66.85
N THR A 1003 8.28 -19.40 66.65
CA THR A 1003 7.59 -20.55 67.24
C THR A 1003 8.21 -21.88 66.79
N VAL A 1004 8.51 -22.01 65.49
CA VAL A 1004 9.08 -23.24 64.92
C VAL A 1004 10.54 -23.41 65.36
N LEU A 1005 11.31 -22.32 65.36
CA LEU A 1005 12.69 -22.32 65.83
C LEU A 1005 12.81 -22.73 67.30
N ALA A 1006 11.90 -22.21 68.15
CA ALA A 1006 11.84 -22.58 69.56
C ALA A 1006 11.48 -24.06 69.75
N ALA A 1007 10.58 -24.60 68.91
CA ALA A 1007 10.22 -26.02 68.96
C ALA A 1007 11.38 -26.92 68.49
N ALA A 1008 12.05 -26.56 67.39
CA ALA A 1008 13.19 -27.30 66.85
C ALA A 1008 14.37 -27.36 67.83
N ARG A 1009 14.75 -26.22 68.43
CA ARG A 1009 15.85 -26.13 69.41
C ARG A 1009 15.50 -26.69 70.80
N GLY A 1010 14.21 -26.85 71.11
CA GLY A 1010 13.75 -27.47 72.35
C GLY A 1010 13.58 -28.99 72.26
N ALA A 1011 13.78 -29.57 71.06
CA ALA A 1011 13.73 -31.01 70.81
C ALA A 1011 15.12 -31.69 70.84
N GLU A 1012 16.21 -30.91 70.93
CA GLU A 1012 17.55 -31.34 71.32
C GLU A 1012 17.65 -31.54 72.84
#